data_AF-A0A6V8NCS3-F1
#
_entry.id   AF-A0A6V8NCS3-F1
#
_cell.length_a   1.000
_cell.length_b   1.000
_cell.length_c   1.000
_cell.angle_alpha   90.00
_cell.angle_beta   90.00
_cell.angle_gamma   90.00
#
_symmetry.space_group_name_H-M   'P 1'
#
loop_
_entity.id
_entity.type
_entity.pdbx_description
1 polymer ?
#
loop_
_entity_poly.entity_id
_entity_poly.type
_entity_poly.pdbx_seq_one_letter_code
_entity_poly.pdbx_strand_id
1 'polypeptide(L)'
;MNMFNMQRSGRSLIWSLVAFLGILFALTAAQPVSAAMKFARKECSDCHKKFEDAYGSKKYLHTMVKDKKCEECHLRHGIVPKLLLKNDGNQLCLACHPADKIGLSKAKVHTPLKGGKCVGCHNPHGSDQRFFLKSAGSEACYACHKKDAYEKKVVHQVLKTEGCRACHLAHSSAFSNLLSKEEPALCLSCHDSKAGSFKKAHGNYPVETRKCTGCHNPHSSTQAKLLKSSAHNPVATSGCDGCHPAPNSPKPFEVTAKGGELCAQCHEAKTLNGGGTVEHQPFKKGNCLSCHNPHASEQDKLLVKSGNALCFDCHKEKAAMVTVKHGAVVQGKGCLSCHKPHASVQKKLLVAAGAELCYTCHAKTKDGLKRKDVHAPFSGGDCEKCHNPHGSSFQGMLKDRMDTVCYSCHTDAETKFKKNYIHRPVLEQNCAACHISHGSEVKKLLKSAAPGLCTPCHAEMMKKVAQGVNHQPFTDGDCLTCHDPHAGNLPGLIVSKQTELCATCHDGTFKGHQQAKDSHAPFTNGDCTKCHSPHKAKLPKLLLAQSPDLCLNCHKDVKAKLAREKNHSPAQKDCTTCHKPHFATERALLVEPVQSICSQCHETTKEPFSKAHLGISAAALDCMACHNPHASKDPKFFKDVTHPPFAARTCDDCHIKQ
;
A
#
# COMPACT_ATOMS: atom_id res chain seq x y z
N MET A 1 -61.38 -77.49 -22.96
CA MET A 1 -61.93 -78.75 -22.43
C MET A 1 -62.34 -78.49 -21.00
N ASN A 2 -63.65 -78.55 -20.72
CA ASN A 2 -64.33 -78.66 -19.43
C ASN A 2 -63.99 -77.65 -18.31
N MET A 3 -64.88 -77.22 -17.42
CA MET A 3 -66.33 -77.22 -17.19
C MET A 3 -66.42 -76.48 -15.83
N PHE A 4 -67.51 -75.74 -15.60
CA PHE A 4 -68.22 -75.54 -14.32
C PHE A 4 -67.42 -75.26 -13.01
N ASN A 5 -67.60 -74.17 -12.27
CA ASN A 5 -68.79 -73.63 -11.58
C ASN A 5 -68.53 -73.66 -10.07
N MET A 6 -68.48 -72.46 -9.46
CA MET A 6 -69.25 -72.09 -8.27
C MET A 6 -69.19 -73.01 -7.03
N GLN A 7 -68.59 -72.53 -5.94
CA GLN A 7 -69.33 -72.04 -4.78
C GLN A 7 -68.43 -71.78 -3.55
N ARG A 8 -68.82 -70.71 -2.84
CA ARG A 8 -68.89 -70.58 -1.38
C ARG A 8 -67.64 -70.26 -0.57
N SER A 9 -67.78 -69.12 0.12
CA SER A 9 -67.47 -68.88 1.54
C SER A 9 -66.02 -69.05 2.00
N GLY A 10 -65.44 -68.19 2.81
CA GLY A 10 -65.93 -67.08 3.60
C GLY A 10 -64.71 -66.20 3.89
N ARG A 11 -64.94 -64.90 4.12
CA ARG A 11 -64.99 -64.35 5.48
C ARG A 11 -63.77 -64.75 6.32
N SER A 12 -62.99 -63.72 6.62
CA SER A 12 -61.82 -63.73 7.51
C SER A 12 -60.57 -64.30 6.88
N LEU A 13 -59.86 -63.48 6.08
CA LEU A 13 -58.39 -63.39 6.08
C LEU A 13 -57.81 -62.36 5.08
N ILE A 14 -58.63 -61.50 4.45
CA ILE A 14 -58.17 -60.44 3.54
C ILE A 14 -58.29 -59.06 4.22
N TRP A 15 -57.91 -59.00 5.51
CA TRP A 15 -57.71 -57.75 6.26
C TRP A 15 -56.23 -57.54 6.64
N SER A 16 -55.33 -58.41 6.18
CA SER A 16 -53.91 -58.39 6.57
C SER A 16 -52.93 -58.23 5.40
N LEU A 17 -53.42 -58.00 4.17
CA LEU A 17 -52.55 -57.86 2.98
C LEU A 17 -52.82 -56.62 2.11
N VAL A 18 -53.86 -55.83 2.41
CA VAL A 18 -54.05 -54.49 1.81
C VAL A 18 -53.45 -53.37 2.68
N ALA A 19 -53.03 -53.69 3.91
CA ALA A 19 -52.40 -52.74 4.83
C ALA A 19 -50.87 -52.55 4.63
N PHE A 20 -50.22 -53.30 3.72
CA PHE A 20 -48.75 -53.24 3.56
C PHE A 20 -48.25 -52.73 2.20
N LEU A 21 -49.14 -52.48 1.23
CA LEU A 21 -48.80 -51.78 -0.02
C LEU A 21 -49.35 -50.35 -0.13
N GLY A 22 -50.08 -49.87 0.88
CA GLY A 22 -50.53 -48.48 1.01
C GLY A 22 -49.59 -47.58 1.84
N ILE A 23 -48.47 -48.12 2.34
CA ILE A 23 -47.52 -47.42 3.22
C ILE A 23 -46.21 -47.01 2.48
N LEU A 24 -46.08 -47.32 1.19
CA LEU A 24 -44.94 -46.86 0.36
C LEU A 24 -45.28 -45.82 -0.72
N PHE A 25 -46.54 -45.36 -0.78
CA PHE A 25 -46.98 -44.25 -1.66
C PHE A 25 -47.65 -43.10 -0.88
N ALA A 26 -47.37 -43.01 0.43
CA ALA A 26 -47.81 -41.94 1.32
C ALA A 26 -46.61 -41.18 1.94
N LEU A 27 -45.49 -41.07 1.21
CA LEU A 27 -44.28 -40.36 1.65
C LEU A 27 -43.72 -39.36 0.62
N THR A 28 -44.50 -39.01 -0.41
CA THR A 28 -44.11 -37.98 -1.41
C THR A 28 -45.29 -37.07 -1.79
N ALA A 29 -46.05 -36.57 -0.82
CA ALA A 29 -47.01 -35.48 -1.06
C ALA A 29 -47.33 -34.70 0.22
N ALA A 30 -46.31 -34.08 0.82
CA ALA A 30 -46.51 -32.97 1.75
C ALA A 30 -45.34 -32.00 1.61
N GLN A 31 -45.24 -31.35 0.45
CA GLN A 31 -44.63 -30.02 0.47
C GLN A 31 -45.59 -29.12 1.24
N PRO A 32 -45.17 -28.48 2.34
CA PRO A 32 -45.94 -27.39 2.87
C PRO A 32 -45.97 -26.34 1.76
N VAL A 33 -47.15 -26.08 1.20
CA VAL A 33 -47.39 -24.80 0.54
C VAL A 33 -47.16 -23.77 1.63
N SER A 34 -45.94 -23.25 1.67
CA SER A 34 -45.61 -22.08 2.45
C SER A 34 -46.62 -21.04 2.04
N ALA A 35 -47.59 -20.77 2.92
CA ALA A 35 -48.46 -19.63 2.78
C ALA A 35 -47.51 -18.45 2.67
N ALA A 36 -47.37 -17.88 1.47
CA ALA A 36 -46.52 -16.74 1.24
C ALA A 36 -46.94 -15.68 2.26
N MET A 37 -46.08 -15.41 3.24
CA MET A 37 -46.32 -14.38 4.23
C MET A 37 -46.54 -13.06 3.49
N LYS A 38 -47.81 -12.68 3.30
CA LYS A 38 -48.15 -11.37 2.76
C LYS A 38 -47.86 -10.36 3.86
N PHE A 39 -46.70 -9.72 3.79
CA PHE A 39 -46.39 -8.60 4.66
C PHE A 39 -47.47 -7.52 4.45
N ALA A 40 -48.27 -7.25 5.49
CA ALA A 40 -49.20 -6.12 5.48
C ALA A 40 -48.40 -4.83 5.28
N ARG A 41 -48.81 -4.01 4.30
CA ARG A 41 -48.11 -2.79 3.92
C ARG A 41 -48.33 -1.76 5.04
N LYS A 42 -47.30 -1.53 5.87
CA LYS A 42 -47.31 -0.46 6.89
C LYS A 42 -47.08 0.90 6.26
N GLU A 43 -47.63 1.94 6.89
CA GLU A 43 -47.35 3.32 6.51
C GLU A 43 -45.93 3.71 6.91
N CYS A 44 -45.35 4.68 6.21
CA CYS A 44 -43.96 5.10 6.47
C CYS A 44 -43.78 5.59 7.93
N SER A 45 -44.78 6.31 8.45
CA SER A 45 -44.83 6.84 9.82
C SER A 45 -44.77 5.76 10.91
N ASP A 46 -45.34 4.57 10.66
CA ASP A 46 -45.37 3.48 11.64
C ASP A 46 -43.98 3.02 12.04
N CYS A 47 -43.02 3.12 11.11
CA CYS A 47 -41.63 2.74 11.30
C CYS A 47 -40.68 3.95 11.43
N HIS A 48 -41.07 5.14 10.97
CA HIS A 48 -40.25 6.37 10.99
C HIS A 48 -40.76 7.40 12.01
N LYS A 49 -41.16 6.98 13.21
CA LYS A 49 -41.65 7.88 14.27
C LYS A 49 -40.70 9.05 14.59
N LYS A 50 -39.39 8.79 14.63
CA LYS A 50 -38.36 9.84 14.83
C LYS A 50 -38.38 10.94 13.76
N PHE A 51 -38.78 10.60 12.53
CA PHE A 51 -38.95 11.59 11.47
C PHE A 51 -40.16 12.48 11.74
N GLU A 52 -41.29 11.89 12.15
CA GLU A 52 -42.50 12.65 12.50
C GLU A 52 -42.23 13.59 13.68
N ASP A 53 -41.52 13.12 14.71
CA ASP A 53 -41.13 13.96 15.85
C ASP A 53 -40.26 15.15 15.41
N ALA A 54 -39.32 14.91 14.49
CA ALA A 54 -38.36 15.92 14.03
C ALA A 54 -38.95 16.94 13.04
N TYR A 55 -39.91 16.53 12.20
CA TYR A 55 -40.40 17.34 11.09
C TYR A 55 -41.88 17.71 11.19
N GLY A 56 -42.72 16.88 11.83
CA GLY A 56 -44.16 17.06 11.89
C GLY A 56 -44.61 18.38 12.53
N SER A 57 -43.76 19.00 13.35
CA SER A 57 -43.99 20.29 14.02
C SER A 57 -43.31 21.49 13.34
N LYS A 58 -42.62 21.31 12.21
CA LYS A 58 -41.92 22.41 11.53
C LYS A 58 -42.90 23.42 10.92
N LYS A 59 -42.56 24.70 11.02
CA LYS A 59 -43.41 25.81 10.55
C LYS A 59 -43.73 25.72 9.05
N TYR A 60 -42.76 25.32 8.23
CA TYR A 60 -42.92 25.13 6.80
C TYR A 60 -42.62 23.67 6.46
N LEU A 61 -43.67 22.90 6.17
CA LEU A 61 -43.57 21.52 5.68
C LEU A 61 -43.69 21.48 4.17
N HIS A 62 -42.88 20.64 3.53
CA HIS A 62 -42.99 20.39 2.10
C HIS A 62 -44.32 19.67 1.84
N THR A 63 -45.01 20.02 0.75
CA THR A 63 -46.36 19.50 0.44
C THR A 63 -46.39 17.97 0.40
N MET A 64 -45.37 17.35 -0.20
CA MET A 64 -45.25 15.88 -0.24
C MET A 64 -45.15 15.23 1.15
N VAL A 65 -44.54 15.91 2.14
CA VAL A 65 -44.48 15.40 3.53
C VAL A 65 -45.79 15.66 4.25
N LYS A 66 -46.38 16.85 4.07
CA LYS A 66 -47.68 17.21 4.65
C LYS A 66 -48.78 16.24 4.21
N ASP A 67 -48.77 15.86 2.94
CA ASP A 67 -49.75 14.96 2.33
C ASP A 67 -49.39 13.47 2.48
N LYS A 68 -48.32 13.15 3.22
CA LYS A 68 -47.80 11.78 3.44
C LYS A 68 -47.43 11.01 2.15
N LYS A 69 -47.08 11.72 1.07
CA LYS A 69 -46.67 11.16 -0.23
C LYS A 69 -45.16 10.87 -0.28
N CYS A 70 -44.64 10.12 0.69
CA CYS A 70 -43.20 9.85 0.83
C CYS A 70 -42.59 9.12 -0.38
N GLU A 71 -43.39 8.28 -1.05
CA GLU A 71 -42.96 7.48 -2.21
C GLU A 71 -42.74 8.31 -3.48
N GLU A 72 -43.10 9.60 -3.51
CA GLU A 72 -42.80 10.48 -4.65
C GLU A 72 -41.32 10.81 -4.77
N CYS A 73 -40.59 10.74 -3.66
CA CYS A 73 -39.16 10.96 -3.64
C CYS A 73 -38.36 9.73 -3.19
N HIS A 74 -38.92 8.92 -2.30
CA HIS A 74 -38.26 7.73 -1.74
C HIS A 74 -38.74 6.44 -2.40
N LEU A 75 -37.86 5.46 -2.50
CA LEU A 75 -38.24 4.07 -2.76
C LEU A 75 -38.37 3.31 -1.43
N ARG A 76 -39.34 2.41 -1.34
CA ARG A 76 -39.52 1.58 -0.14
C ARG A 76 -38.33 0.64 0.04
N HIS A 77 -37.79 0.55 1.25
CA HIS A 77 -36.61 -0.25 1.59
C HIS A 77 -36.90 -1.48 2.49
N GLY A 78 -38.16 -1.72 2.88
CA GLY A 78 -38.53 -2.86 3.72
C GLY A 78 -37.80 -2.85 5.07
N ILE A 79 -37.29 -4.02 5.49
CA ILE A 79 -36.63 -4.23 6.80
C ILE A 79 -35.21 -3.64 6.85
N VAL A 80 -34.53 -3.52 5.71
CA VAL A 80 -33.16 -2.99 5.67
C VAL A 80 -33.21 -1.48 5.53
N PRO A 81 -32.75 -0.70 6.52
CA PRO A 81 -32.79 0.76 6.47
C PRO A 81 -31.73 1.27 5.49
N LYS A 82 -32.11 1.49 4.24
CA LYS A 82 -31.29 2.13 3.23
C LYS A 82 -32.03 3.33 2.64
N LEU A 83 -31.35 4.46 2.56
CA LEU A 83 -31.87 5.63 1.85
C LEU A 83 -31.88 5.30 0.36
N LEU A 84 -33.08 5.14 -0.20
CA LEU A 84 -33.30 4.92 -1.62
C LEU A 84 -34.16 6.06 -2.15
N LEU A 85 -33.66 6.76 -3.16
CA LEU A 85 -34.33 7.87 -3.82
C LEU A 85 -34.73 7.47 -5.24
N LYS A 86 -35.83 8.02 -5.75
CA LYS A 86 -36.28 7.78 -7.13
C LYS A 86 -35.32 8.34 -8.19
N ASN A 87 -34.63 9.43 -7.85
CA ASN A 87 -33.65 10.10 -8.70
C ASN A 87 -32.50 10.60 -7.84
N ASP A 88 -31.34 10.78 -8.47
CA ASP A 88 -30.13 11.26 -7.79
C ASP A 88 -30.00 12.79 -7.82
N GLY A 89 -29.44 13.33 -6.72
CA GLY A 89 -29.08 14.74 -6.60
C GLY A 89 -30.26 15.69 -6.86
N ASN A 90 -30.01 16.74 -7.65
CA ASN A 90 -31.04 17.76 -7.93
C ASN A 90 -32.17 17.26 -8.83
N GLN A 91 -31.96 16.19 -9.61
CA GLN A 91 -32.99 15.71 -10.54
C GLN A 91 -34.26 15.26 -9.81
N LEU A 92 -34.11 14.79 -8.57
CA LEU A 92 -35.23 14.49 -7.69
C LEU A 92 -36.13 15.70 -7.45
N CYS A 93 -35.52 16.87 -7.21
CA CYS A 93 -36.25 18.10 -6.97
C CYS A 93 -36.77 18.70 -8.29
N LEU A 94 -35.96 18.66 -9.35
CA LEU A 94 -36.27 19.27 -10.65
C LEU A 94 -37.44 18.59 -11.38
N ALA A 95 -37.79 17.35 -11.00
CA ALA A 95 -39.00 16.68 -11.49
C ALA A 95 -40.28 17.48 -11.18
N CYS A 96 -40.30 18.26 -10.09
CA CYS A 96 -41.44 19.09 -9.71
C CYS A 96 -41.11 20.59 -9.59
N HIS A 97 -39.83 20.96 -9.58
CA HIS A 97 -39.36 22.34 -9.50
C HIS A 97 -38.58 22.74 -10.76
N PRO A 98 -39.26 23.20 -11.82
CA PRO A 98 -38.62 23.57 -13.08
C PRO A 98 -37.52 24.62 -12.89
N ALA A 99 -36.36 24.38 -13.51
CA ALA A 99 -35.15 25.18 -13.33
C ALA A 99 -35.35 26.68 -13.66
N ASP A 100 -36.19 27.00 -14.63
CA ASP A 100 -36.54 28.36 -15.01
C ASP A 100 -37.34 29.09 -13.92
N LYS A 101 -38.23 28.38 -13.22
CA LYS A 101 -39.07 28.94 -12.15
C LYS A 101 -38.31 29.16 -10.86
N ILE A 102 -37.27 28.37 -10.61
CA ILE A 102 -36.44 28.48 -9.40
C ILE A 102 -35.17 29.30 -9.62
N GLY A 103 -35.02 29.99 -10.76
CA GLY A 103 -33.90 30.89 -11.00
C GLY A 103 -32.56 30.16 -11.17
N LEU A 104 -32.56 29.03 -11.87
CA LEU A 104 -31.37 28.31 -12.34
C LEU A 104 -31.06 28.55 -13.83
N SER A 105 -31.87 29.36 -14.52
CA SER A 105 -31.78 29.60 -15.96
C SER A 105 -30.71 30.63 -16.38
N LYS A 106 -30.06 31.32 -15.44
CA LYS A 106 -29.08 32.37 -15.79
C LYS A 106 -27.67 31.79 -15.96
N ALA A 107 -26.84 32.48 -16.75
CA ALA A 107 -25.53 32.02 -17.18
C ALA A 107 -24.57 31.63 -16.04
N LYS A 108 -24.60 32.31 -14.89
CA LYS A 108 -23.74 32.03 -13.74
C LYS A 108 -24.56 31.34 -12.66
N VAL A 109 -24.56 30.02 -12.66
CA VAL A 109 -25.17 29.19 -11.61
C VAL A 109 -24.19 28.98 -10.45
N HIS A 110 -24.68 29.05 -9.22
CA HIS A 110 -23.91 28.83 -8.01
C HIS A 110 -23.33 27.41 -7.96
N THR A 111 -22.04 27.27 -7.63
CA THR A 111 -21.27 26.02 -7.66
C THR A 111 -21.95 24.82 -6.97
N PRO A 112 -22.50 24.92 -5.75
CA PRO A 112 -23.19 23.79 -5.11
C PRO A 112 -24.38 23.27 -5.93
N LEU A 113 -25.06 24.14 -6.66
CA LEU A 113 -26.24 23.79 -7.45
C LEU A 113 -25.85 23.10 -8.75
N LYS A 114 -24.72 23.48 -9.37
CA LYS A 114 -24.13 22.71 -10.48
C LYS A 114 -23.76 21.28 -10.07
N GLY A 115 -23.33 21.11 -8.81
CA GLY A 115 -22.94 19.81 -8.25
C GLY A 115 -24.08 18.96 -7.70
N GLY A 116 -25.36 19.31 -7.93
CA GLY A 116 -26.47 18.47 -7.50
C GLY A 116 -26.83 18.56 -6.00
N LYS A 117 -26.47 19.66 -5.31
CA LYS A 117 -26.56 19.77 -3.84
C LYS A 117 -27.65 20.75 -3.34
N CYS A 118 -28.86 20.74 -3.88
CA CYS A 118 -29.98 21.55 -3.38
C CYS A 118 -30.22 21.36 -1.87
N VAL A 119 -30.10 20.11 -1.39
CA VAL A 119 -30.30 19.77 0.02
C VAL A 119 -29.20 20.29 0.95
N GLY A 120 -28.15 20.93 0.42
CA GLY A 120 -27.14 21.63 1.23
C GLY A 120 -27.74 22.84 1.94
N CYS A 121 -28.62 23.57 1.25
CA CYS A 121 -29.26 24.78 1.77
C CYS A 121 -30.72 24.55 2.14
N HIS A 122 -31.41 23.66 1.40
CA HIS A 122 -32.82 23.36 1.61
C HIS A 122 -33.00 22.05 2.39
N ASN A 123 -34.04 21.99 3.20
CA ASN A 123 -34.53 20.75 3.77
C ASN A 123 -35.75 20.30 2.97
N PRO A 124 -35.67 19.21 2.18
CA PRO A 124 -36.78 18.78 1.32
C PRO A 124 -38.00 18.27 2.10
N HIS A 125 -37.87 18.05 3.42
CA HIS A 125 -38.99 17.63 4.26
C HIS A 125 -39.73 18.80 4.90
N GLY A 126 -38.98 19.77 5.40
CA GLY A 126 -39.50 20.97 6.04
C GLY A 126 -38.49 21.66 6.94
N SER A 127 -38.74 22.92 7.26
CA SER A 127 -37.93 23.68 8.22
C SER A 127 -38.73 24.81 8.84
N ASP A 128 -38.13 25.50 9.82
CA ASP A 128 -38.73 26.67 10.45
C ASP A 128 -38.55 27.95 9.63
N GLN A 129 -37.83 27.86 8.51
CA GLN A 129 -37.50 28.99 7.64
C GLN A 129 -38.31 28.92 6.33
N ARG A 130 -38.68 30.10 5.82
CA ARG A 130 -39.38 30.21 4.54
C ARG A 130 -38.53 29.59 3.42
N PHE A 131 -39.20 28.97 2.45
CA PHE A 131 -38.56 28.20 1.36
C PHE A 131 -37.73 27.01 1.83
N PHE A 132 -38.03 26.49 3.04
CA PHE A 132 -37.39 25.30 3.60
C PHE A 132 -35.88 25.44 3.78
N LEU A 133 -35.38 26.65 4.04
CA LEU A 133 -33.95 26.85 4.30
C LEU A 133 -33.56 26.18 5.63
N LYS A 134 -32.36 25.62 5.68
CA LYS A 134 -31.85 24.94 6.89
C LYS A 134 -31.49 25.91 8.01
N SER A 135 -31.20 27.17 7.69
CA SER A 135 -30.89 28.23 8.65
C SER A 135 -31.37 29.59 8.12
N ALA A 136 -31.46 30.56 9.02
CA ALA A 136 -32.00 31.88 8.73
C ALA A 136 -30.93 32.83 8.16
N GLY A 137 -31.32 33.69 7.21
CA GLY A 137 -30.46 34.78 6.70
C GLY A 137 -29.09 34.32 6.19
N SER A 138 -28.04 35.05 6.57
CA SER A 138 -26.65 34.78 6.16
C SER A 138 -26.07 33.49 6.74
N GLU A 139 -26.63 32.96 7.83
CA GLU A 139 -26.17 31.69 8.42
C GLU A 139 -26.35 30.51 7.46
N ALA A 140 -27.27 30.60 6.49
CA ALA A 140 -27.38 29.61 5.41
C ALA A 140 -26.17 29.62 4.47
N CYS A 141 -25.54 30.77 4.28
CA CYS A 141 -24.32 30.89 3.50
C CYS A 141 -23.11 30.37 4.29
N TYR A 142 -23.07 30.61 5.60
CA TYR A 142 -21.94 30.22 6.44
C TYR A 142 -21.79 28.71 6.67
N ALA A 143 -22.79 27.91 6.30
CA ALA A 143 -22.65 26.45 6.21
C ALA A 143 -21.51 26.02 5.27
N CYS A 144 -21.19 26.83 4.25
CA CYS A 144 -20.08 26.58 3.33
C CYS A 144 -19.03 27.70 3.31
N HIS A 145 -19.41 28.93 3.69
CA HIS A 145 -18.53 30.09 3.68
C HIS A 145 -18.01 30.40 5.08
N LYS A 146 -16.70 30.59 5.25
CA LYS A 146 -16.13 30.91 6.58
C LYS A 146 -16.56 32.30 7.03
N LYS A 147 -17.35 32.37 8.10
CA LYS A 147 -17.90 33.61 8.67
C LYS A 147 -16.86 34.70 8.89
N ASP A 148 -15.70 34.33 9.45
CA ASP A 148 -14.59 35.25 9.74
C ASP A 148 -14.06 36.01 8.50
N ALA A 149 -14.23 35.46 7.29
CA ALA A 149 -13.83 36.14 6.06
C ALA A 149 -14.76 37.33 5.71
N TYR A 150 -15.97 37.36 6.27
CA TYR A 150 -17.02 38.35 5.98
C TYR A 150 -17.32 39.25 7.19
N GLU A 151 -16.83 38.90 8.38
CA GLU A 151 -17.02 39.64 9.62
C GLU A 151 -15.69 40.09 10.25
N LYS A 152 -14.83 40.73 9.44
CA LYS A 152 -13.59 41.37 9.92
C LYS A 152 -13.90 42.62 10.77
N LYS A 153 -12.86 43.32 11.25
CA LYS A 153 -12.94 44.52 12.10
C LYS A 153 -13.94 45.57 11.62
N VAL A 154 -13.96 45.87 10.32
CA VAL A 154 -14.88 46.81 9.68
C VAL A 154 -15.78 46.02 8.74
N VAL A 155 -17.04 45.84 9.11
CA VAL A 155 -18.04 45.15 8.30
C VAL A 155 -18.89 46.16 7.55
N HIS A 156 -19.16 45.89 6.27
CA HIS A 156 -20.04 46.73 5.46
C HIS A 156 -21.46 46.70 6.04
N GLN A 157 -22.02 47.88 6.33
CA GLN A 157 -23.25 48.00 7.12
C GLN A 157 -24.44 47.23 6.51
N VAL A 158 -24.53 47.19 5.17
CA VAL A 158 -25.58 46.45 4.45
C VAL A 158 -25.58 44.94 4.77
N LEU A 159 -24.43 44.35 5.10
CA LEU A 159 -24.37 42.94 5.50
C LEU A 159 -25.01 42.70 6.87
N LYS A 160 -25.01 43.70 7.76
CA LYS A 160 -25.65 43.59 9.07
C LYS A 160 -27.17 43.77 8.98
N THR A 161 -27.63 44.60 8.04
CA THR A 161 -29.05 44.94 7.90
C THR A 161 -29.79 44.01 6.94
N GLU A 162 -29.25 43.77 5.76
CA GLU A 162 -29.91 43.04 4.67
C GLU A 162 -29.22 41.71 4.32
N GLY A 163 -28.03 41.46 4.87
CA GLY A 163 -27.28 40.23 4.68
C GLY A 163 -26.69 40.08 3.27
N CYS A 164 -26.22 38.87 2.96
CA CYS A 164 -25.54 38.59 1.68
C CYS A 164 -26.45 38.82 0.45
N ARG A 165 -27.77 38.70 0.64
CA ARG A 165 -28.76 38.78 -0.44
C ARG A 165 -29.03 40.20 -0.93
N ALA A 166 -28.54 41.23 -0.25
CA ALA A 166 -28.56 42.60 -0.74
C ALA A 166 -27.84 42.71 -2.11
N CYS A 167 -26.72 41.99 -2.24
CA CYS A 167 -25.88 42.03 -3.43
C CYS A 167 -25.93 40.72 -4.23
N HIS A 168 -26.14 39.57 -3.58
CA HIS A 168 -26.02 38.26 -4.23
C HIS A 168 -27.35 37.54 -4.45
N LEU A 169 -27.43 36.82 -5.57
CA LEU A 169 -28.49 35.88 -5.89
C LEU A 169 -28.05 34.45 -5.55
N ALA A 170 -28.77 33.77 -4.67
CA ALA A 170 -28.35 32.47 -4.12
C ALA A 170 -28.28 31.32 -5.15
N HIS A 171 -29.05 31.41 -6.25
CA HIS A 171 -29.15 30.36 -7.26
C HIS A 171 -28.33 30.62 -8.52
N SER A 172 -28.70 31.65 -9.27
CA SER A 172 -27.96 32.06 -10.46
C SER A 172 -28.10 33.55 -10.73
N SER A 173 -27.11 34.09 -11.47
CA SER A 173 -27.12 35.45 -11.99
C SER A 173 -26.61 35.51 -13.43
N ALA A 174 -26.89 36.63 -14.10
CA ALA A 174 -26.20 36.99 -15.34
C ALA A 174 -24.74 37.42 -15.06
N PHE A 175 -24.46 37.91 -13.85
CA PHE A 175 -23.18 38.51 -13.49
C PHE A 175 -22.28 37.56 -12.70
N SER A 176 -20.96 37.77 -12.81
CA SER A 176 -19.95 37.03 -12.05
C SER A 176 -20.17 37.17 -10.53
N ASN A 177 -19.71 36.18 -9.76
CA ASN A 177 -19.90 36.12 -8.30
C ASN A 177 -21.37 36.21 -7.84
N LEU A 178 -22.32 35.87 -8.73
CA LEU A 178 -23.74 35.88 -8.46
C LEU A 178 -24.31 37.24 -8.05
N LEU A 179 -23.70 38.34 -8.48
CA LEU A 179 -24.19 39.68 -8.18
C LEU A 179 -25.56 39.94 -8.81
N SER A 180 -26.42 40.74 -8.18
CA SER A 180 -27.76 41.06 -8.70
C SER A 180 -27.72 42.03 -9.89
N LYS A 181 -26.67 42.86 -9.97
CA LYS A 181 -26.37 43.82 -11.05
C LYS A 181 -24.87 43.77 -11.39
N GLU A 182 -24.46 44.44 -12.46
CA GLU A 182 -23.05 44.67 -12.73
C GLU A 182 -22.40 45.50 -11.60
N GLU A 183 -21.14 45.19 -11.27
CA GLU A 183 -20.49 45.68 -10.04
C GLU A 183 -20.55 47.21 -9.85
N PRO A 184 -20.14 48.09 -10.79
CA PRO A 184 -20.22 49.53 -10.57
C PRO A 184 -21.67 50.00 -10.36
N ALA A 185 -22.61 49.53 -11.19
CA ALA A 185 -24.02 49.89 -11.09
C ALA A 185 -24.67 49.38 -9.79
N LEU A 186 -24.22 48.24 -9.27
CA LEU A 186 -24.68 47.71 -7.99
C LEU A 186 -24.25 48.61 -6.83
N CYS A 187 -22.95 48.94 -6.75
CA CYS A 187 -22.42 49.80 -5.70
C CYS A 187 -23.05 51.19 -5.76
N LEU A 188 -23.16 51.76 -6.97
CA LEU A 188 -23.71 53.10 -7.19
C LEU A 188 -25.22 53.19 -6.99
N SER A 189 -25.92 52.05 -6.82
CA SER A 189 -27.33 52.07 -6.43
C SER A 189 -27.56 52.47 -4.97
N CYS A 190 -26.50 52.44 -4.15
CA CYS A 190 -26.52 52.91 -2.76
C CYS A 190 -25.47 54.00 -2.47
N HIS A 191 -24.37 54.04 -3.25
CA HIS A 191 -23.31 55.03 -3.08
C HIS A 191 -23.40 56.13 -4.13
N ASP A 192 -23.64 57.37 -3.69
CA ASP A 192 -23.69 58.53 -4.58
C ASP A 192 -22.29 59.00 -4.99
N SER A 193 -21.92 58.76 -6.25
CA SER A 193 -20.64 59.22 -6.83
C SER A 193 -20.59 60.72 -7.10
N LYS A 194 -21.73 61.41 -7.15
CA LYS A 194 -21.79 62.86 -7.37
C LYS A 194 -21.52 63.64 -6.09
N ALA A 195 -21.70 63.01 -4.92
CA ALA A 195 -21.44 63.61 -3.62
C ALA A 195 -20.00 64.14 -3.51
N GLY A 196 -19.84 65.37 -3.02
CA GLY A 196 -18.51 65.97 -2.82
C GLY A 196 -17.63 65.18 -1.86
N SER A 197 -18.24 64.55 -0.85
CA SER A 197 -17.55 63.64 0.07
C SER A 197 -16.97 62.41 -0.63
N PHE A 198 -17.69 61.84 -1.60
CA PHE A 198 -17.21 60.72 -2.42
C PHE A 198 -16.03 61.15 -3.29
N LYS A 199 -16.15 62.25 -4.02
CA LYS A 199 -15.07 62.75 -4.89
C LYS A 199 -13.81 63.07 -4.09
N LYS A 200 -13.94 63.78 -2.97
CA LYS A 200 -12.82 64.11 -2.08
C LYS A 200 -12.14 62.87 -1.52
N ALA A 201 -12.90 61.84 -1.12
CA ALA A 201 -12.34 60.59 -0.61
C ALA A 201 -11.53 59.80 -1.66
N HIS A 202 -11.75 60.04 -2.95
CA HIS A 202 -11.05 59.40 -4.06
C HIS A 202 -10.09 60.34 -4.80
N GLY A 203 -9.66 61.43 -4.16
CA GLY A 203 -8.71 62.38 -4.76
C GLY A 203 -9.23 63.06 -6.03
N ASN A 204 -10.55 63.15 -6.20
CA ASN A 204 -11.25 63.65 -7.39
C ASN A 204 -11.03 62.83 -8.68
N TYR A 205 -10.47 61.62 -8.61
CA TYR A 205 -10.36 60.74 -9.77
C TYR A 205 -11.73 60.12 -10.11
N PRO A 206 -12.04 59.90 -11.42
CA PRO A 206 -13.33 59.37 -11.88
C PRO A 206 -13.43 57.85 -11.69
N VAL A 207 -13.34 57.40 -10.43
CA VAL A 207 -13.30 55.98 -10.03
C VAL A 207 -14.64 55.27 -10.17
N GLU A 208 -15.74 56.00 -10.28
CA GLU A 208 -17.10 55.48 -10.48
C GLU A 208 -17.26 54.69 -11.79
N THR A 209 -16.35 54.90 -12.74
CA THR A 209 -16.27 54.15 -14.00
C THR A 209 -15.45 52.86 -13.89
N ARG A 210 -14.87 52.58 -12.72
CA ARG A 210 -13.95 51.47 -12.47
C ARG A 210 -14.55 50.45 -11.48
N LYS A 211 -13.87 49.31 -11.34
CA LYS A 211 -14.27 48.25 -10.42
C LYS A 211 -13.95 48.63 -8.98
N CYS A 212 -14.98 48.87 -8.17
CA CYS A 212 -14.86 49.22 -6.76
C CYS A 212 -14.10 48.13 -5.97
N THR A 213 -14.32 46.85 -6.32
CA THR A 213 -13.66 45.70 -5.68
C THR A 213 -12.19 45.56 -6.05
N GLY A 214 -11.67 46.42 -6.93
CA GLY A 214 -10.23 46.55 -7.17
C GLY A 214 -9.49 46.99 -5.91
N CYS A 215 -10.05 47.97 -5.20
CA CYS A 215 -9.43 48.60 -4.03
C CYS A 215 -10.17 48.32 -2.73
N HIS A 216 -11.47 48.05 -2.79
CA HIS A 216 -12.30 47.78 -1.62
C HIS A 216 -12.66 46.30 -1.47
N ASN A 217 -12.87 45.86 -0.23
CA ASN A 217 -13.57 44.63 0.08
C ASN A 217 -15.04 44.97 0.38
N PRO A 218 -15.99 44.58 -0.48
CA PRO A 218 -17.40 44.98 -0.34
C PRO A 218 -18.11 44.30 0.85
N HIS A 219 -17.45 43.35 1.52
CA HIS A 219 -18.00 42.63 2.66
C HIS A 219 -17.46 43.17 3.98
N SER A 220 -16.15 43.03 4.18
CA SER A 220 -15.49 43.49 5.39
C SER A 220 -13.99 43.64 5.18
N SER A 221 -13.37 44.49 5.98
CA SER A 221 -11.93 44.68 5.99
C SER A 221 -11.37 44.88 7.39
N THR A 222 -10.06 44.70 7.53
CA THR A 222 -9.29 45.17 8.68
C THR A 222 -9.04 46.68 8.64
N GLN A 223 -9.15 47.30 7.46
CA GLN A 223 -8.92 48.73 7.24
C GLN A 223 -10.21 49.54 7.22
N ALA A 224 -10.09 50.83 7.56
CA ALA A 224 -11.18 51.79 7.46
C ALA A 224 -11.68 51.93 6.01
N LYS A 225 -12.93 52.40 5.84
CA LYS A 225 -13.56 52.61 4.52
C LYS A 225 -13.55 51.35 3.63
N LEU A 226 -13.43 50.17 4.23
CA LEU A 226 -13.41 48.89 3.54
C LEU A 226 -12.30 48.75 2.47
N LEU A 227 -11.20 49.51 2.56
CA LEU A 227 -10.03 49.23 1.71
C LEU A 227 -9.54 47.80 1.95
N LYS A 228 -9.04 47.09 0.94
CA LYS A 228 -8.55 45.71 1.15
C LYS A 228 -7.47 45.63 2.23
N SER A 229 -7.30 44.44 2.80
CA SER A 229 -6.46 44.19 3.98
C SER A 229 -5.03 44.75 3.87
N SER A 230 -4.44 44.80 2.67
CA SER A 230 -3.20 45.51 2.35
C SER A 230 -3.49 46.57 1.29
N ALA A 231 -3.31 47.84 1.62
CA ALA A 231 -3.50 48.96 0.70
C ALA A 231 -2.17 49.71 0.57
N HIS A 232 -1.80 50.07 -0.66
CA HIS A 232 -0.60 50.82 -0.92
C HIS A 232 -0.77 52.24 -0.39
N ASN A 233 0.29 52.84 0.15
CA ASN A 233 0.20 54.13 0.84
C ASN A 233 -0.45 55.25 -0.03
N PRO A 234 -0.04 55.46 -1.29
CA PRO A 234 -0.74 56.32 -2.25
C PRO A 234 -2.26 56.14 -2.31
N VAL A 235 -2.78 54.91 -2.23
CA VAL A 235 -4.22 54.65 -2.24
C VAL A 235 -4.85 54.97 -0.88
N ALA A 236 -4.17 54.61 0.21
CA ALA A 236 -4.65 54.86 1.57
C ALA A 236 -4.74 56.36 1.91
N THR A 237 -3.86 57.18 1.30
CA THR A 237 -3.78 58.63 1.54
C THR A 237 -4.31 59.48 0.39
N SER A 238 -4.89 58.87 -0.64
CA SER A 238 -5.40 59.56 -1.85
C SER A 238 -4.33 60.33 -2.66
N GLY A 239 -3.06 59.92 -2.58
CA GLY A 239 -1.93 60.50 -3.32
C GLY A 239 -1.69 59.81 -4.66
N CYS A 240 -2.69 59.83 -5.55
CA CYS A 240 -2.63 59.15 -6.85
C CYS A 240 -1.68 59.83 -7.85
N ASP A 241 -1.44 61.13 -7.69
CA ASP A 241 -0.63 61.99 -8.55
C ASP A 241 0.85 61.60 -8.59
N GLY A 242 1.32 60.82 -7.60
CA GLY A 242 2.66 60.23 -7.63
C GLY A 242 2.85 59.16 -8.71
N CYS A 243 1.78 58.59 -9.26
CA CYS A 243 1.86 57.57 -10.31
C CYS A 243 0.97 57.85 -11.52
N HIS A 244 -0.07 58.65 -11.35
CA HIS A 244 -1.06 58.98 -12.35
C HIS A 244 -1.04 60.48 -12.68
N PRO A 245 -1.37 60.88 -13.92
CA PRO A 245 -1.65 62.27 -14.23
C PRO A 245 -2.78 62.85 -13.37
N ALA A 246 -2.88 64.18 -13.33
CA ALA A 246 -3.91 64.88 -12.58
C ALA A 246 -5.35 64.39 -12.92
N PRO A 247 -6.30 64.44 -11.97
CA PRO A 247 -7.65 63.89 -12.16
C PRO A 247 -8.44 64.50 -13.33
N ASN A 248 -8.12 65.75 -13.71
CA ASN A 248 -8.74 66.49 -14.82
C ASN A 248 -8.03 66.27 -16.17
N SER A 249 -6.96 65.46 -16.21
CA SER A 249 -6.31 65.07 -17.46
C SER A 249 -7.31 64.31 -18.36
N PRO A 250 -7.19 64.41 -19.70
CA PRO A 250 -7.98 63.57 -20.61
C PRO A 250 -7.84 62.07 -20.33
N LYS A 251 -6.72 61.65 -19.74
CA LYS A 251 -6.42 60.26 -19.39
C LYS A 251 -5.87 60.15 -17.97
N PRO A 252 -6.73 60.32 -16.94
CA PRO A 252 -6.28 60.44 -15.56
C PRO A 252 -5.75 59.12 -14.97
N PHE A 253 -5.99 57.98 -15.61
CA PHE A 253 -5.51 56.67 -15.13
C PHE A 253 -4.34 56.11 -15.93
N GLU A 254 -3.75 56.88 -16.86
CA GLU A 254 -2.44 56.51 -17.42
C GLU A 254 -1.36 56.58 -16.34
N VAL A 255 -0.21 55.96 -16.58
CA VAL A 255 0.93 55.98 -15.63
C VAL A 255 2.02 56.93 -16.13
N THR A 256 2.70 57.58 -15.20
CA THR A 256 3.78 58.54 -15.51
C THR A 256 5.07 57.88 -15.99
N ALA A 257 5.28 56.60 -15.65
CA ALA A 257 6.38 55.77 -16.11
C ALA A 257 5.94 54.32 -16.31
N LYS A 258 6.70 53.53 -17.08
CA LYS A 258 6.33 52.16 -17.45
C LYS A 258 7.00 51.13 -16.55
N GLY A 259 6.27 50.05 -16.24
CA GLY A 259 6.81 48.87 -15.58
C GLY A 259 7.51 49.17 -14.25
N GLY A 260 8.67 48.55 -14.04
CA GLY A 260 9.46 48.71 -12.81
C GLY A 260 10.05 50.10 -12.61
N GLU A 261 10.22 50.89 -13.67
CA GLU A 261 10.76 52.27 -13.57
C GLU A 261 9.86 53.16 -12.72
N LEU A 262 8.54 52.98 -12.83
CA LEU A 262 7.57 53.69 -12.01
C LEU A 262 7.76 53.37 -10.52
N CYS A 263 7.92 52.10 -10.19
CA CYS A 263 8.13 51.68 -8.80
C CYS A 263 9.48 52.16 -8.26
N ALA A 264 10.50 52.21 -9.10
CA ALA A 264 11.86 52.62 -8.75
C ALA A 264 11.99 54.10 -8.35
N GLN A 265 10.98 54.93 -8.67
CA GLN A 265 10.91 56.32 -8.22
C GLN A 265 10.81 56.45 -6.69
N CYS A 266 10.34 55.41 -6.01
CA CYS A 266 10.23 55.38 -4.54
C CYS A 266 10.84 54.13 -3.90
N HIS A 267 10.95 53.02 -4.64
CA HIS A 267 11.48 51.75 -4.13
C HIS A 267 12.86 51.44 -4.71
N GLU A 268 13.89 51.57 -3.89
CA GLU A 268 15.26 51.26 -4.29
C GLU A 268 15.45 49.75 -4.47
N ALA A 269 15.93 49.33 -5.66
CA ALA A 269 16.17 47.93 -5.98
C ALA A 269 17.14 47.24 -5.01
N LYS A 270 18.16 47.97 -4.51
CA LYS A 270 19.13 47.48 -3.52
C LYS A 270 18.48 47.14 -2.18
N THR A 271 17.44 47.87 -1.79
CA THR A 271 16.67 47.57 -0.57
C THR A 271 15.77 46.36 -0.79
N LEU A 272 15.17 46.25 -1.99
CA LEU A 272 14.27 45.15 -2.34
C LEU A 272 14.98 43.81 -2.58
N ASN A 273 16.23 43.84 -3.06
CA ASN A 273 17.01 42.63 -3.32
C ASN A 273 17.63 42.04 -2.04
N GLY A 274 17.65 42.80 -0.93
CA GLY A 274 18.15 42.36 0.37
C GLY A 274 19.60 41.87 0.35
N GLY A 275 20.44 42.48 -0.50
CA GLY A 275 21.86 42.11 -0.66
C GLY A 275 22.11 40.85 -1.48
N GLY A 276 21.09 40.30 -2.15
CA GLY A 276 21.24 39.13 -3.02
C GLY A 276 21.91 39.46 -4.35
N THR A 277 22.90 38.66 -4.75
CA THR A 277 23.61 38.80 -6.05
C THR A 277 22.96 38.01 -7.17
N VAL A 278 22.21 36.96 -6.84
CA VAL A 278 21.43 36.15 -7.79
C VAL A 278 19.99 36.65 -7.77
N GLU A 279 19.62 37.40 -8.80
CA GLU A 279 18.28 37.96 -8.93
C GLU A 279 17.31 37.00 -9.63
N HIS A 280 16.07 37.00 -9.14
CA HIS A 280 14.96 36.32 -9.77
C HIS A 280 14.60 37.04 -11.08
N GLN A 281 14.42 36.29 -12.17
CA GLN A 281 14.26 36.86 -13.51
C GLN A 281 13.11 37.89 -13.63
N PRO A 282 11.90 37.64 -13.10
CA PRO A 282 10.85 38.66 -13.04
C PRO A 282 11.24 39.93 -12.30
N PHE A 283 11.99 39.82 -11.20
CA PHE A 283 12.47 40.97 -10.44
C PHE A 283 13.50 41.78 -11.24
N LYS A 284 14.50 41.09 -11.82
CA LYS A 284 15.53 41.72 -12.67
C LYS A 284 14.95 42.46 -13.88
N LYS A 285 13.85 41.96 -14.44
CA LYS A 285 13.14 42.60 -15.57
C LYS A 285 12.18 43.71 -15.16
N GLY A 286 12.02 44.01 -13.87
CA GLY A 286 11.06 45.00 -13.38
C GLY A 286 9.60 44.59 -13.52
N ASN A 287 9.30 43.29 -13.60
CA ASN A 287 7.94 42.75 -13.74
C ASN A 287 7.21 42.67 -12.40
N CYS A 288 7.26 43.73 -11.60
CA CYS A 288 6.70 43.78 -10.23
C CYS A 288 5.22 43.41 -10.20
N LEU A 289 4.46 43.83 -11.22
CA LEU A 289 3.01 43.63 -11.33
C LEU A 289 2.58 42.18 -11.56
N SER A 290 3.52 41.29 -11.90
CA SER A 290 3.24 39.84 -11.96
C SER A 290 3.02 39.24 -10.57
N CYS A 291 3.58 39.88 -9.54
CA CYS A 291 3.50 39.40 -8.17
C CYS A 291 2.76 40.36 -7.23
N HIS A 292 2.80 41.66 -7.49
CA HIS A 292 2.26 42.70 -6.64
C HIS A 292 1.13 43.49 -7.33
N ASN A 293 0.14 43.90 -6.55
CA ASN A 293 -0.88 44.85 -6.95
C ASN A 293 -0.52 46.25 -6.38
N PRO A 294 -0.21 47.24 -7.22
CA PRO A 294 0.30 48.53 -6.77
C PRO A 294 -0.76 49.39 -6.05
N HIS A 295 -2.03 48.95 -6.05
CA HIS A 295 -3.12 49.66 -5.40
C HIS A 295 -3.50 49.00 -4.07
N ALA A 296 -4.01 47.77 -4.12
CA ALA A 296 -4.48 47.07 -2.93
C ALA A 296 -4.63 45.56 -3.18
N SER A 297 -4.46 44.77 -2.11
CA SER A 297 -4.67 43.33 -2.11
C SER A 297 -5.24 42.85 -0.78
N GLU A 298 -5.88 41.67 -0.80
CA GLU A 298 -6.20 40.94 0.42
C GLU A 298 -4.98 40.27 1.06
N GLN A 299 -3.87 40.19 0.32
CA GLN A 299 -2.65 39.54 0.75
C GLN A 299 -1.63 40.56 1.25
N ASP A 300 -0.84 40.18 2.24
CA ASP A 300 0.24 41.00 2.78
C ASP A 300 1.22 41.44 1.69
N LYS A 301 1.83 42.61 1.90
CA LYS A 301 2.80 43.21 0.96
C LYS A 301 2.26 43.30 -0.47
N LEU A 302 0.94 43.50 -0.59
CA LEU A 302 0.26 43.71 -1.86
C LEU A 302 0.35 42.55 -2.85
N LEU A 303 0.56 41.31 -2.41
CA LEU A 303 0.68 40.18 -3.35
C LEU A 303 -0.62 39.91 -4.11
N VAL A 304 -0.55 39.57 -5.41
CA VAL A 304 -1.75 39.29 -6.22
C VAL A 304 -2.43 37.97 -5.86
N LYS A 305 -1.69 37.03 -5.26
CA LYS A 305 -2.15 35.71 -4.80
C LYS A 305 -1.48 35.32 -3.49
N SER A 306 -2.12 34.42 -2.75
CA SER A 306 -1.64 33.95 -1.46
C SER A 306 -0.61 32.82 -1.60
N GLY A 307 0.41 32.85 -0.74
CA GLY A 307 1.39 31.76 -0.57
C GLY A 307 1.96 31.23 -1.88
N ASN A 308 2.05 29.90 -2.00
CA ASN A 308 2.65 29.24 -3.16
C ASN A 308 1.85 29.39 -4.46
N ALA A 309 0.55 29.70 -4.38
CA ALA A 309 -0.29 29.88 -5.56
C ALA A 309 0.23 31.02 -6.46
N LEU A 310 0.92 32.00 -5.86
CA LEU A 310 1.64 33.04 -6.59
C LEU A 310 2.78 32.46 -7.44
N CYS A 311 3.60 31.60 -6.85
CA CYS A 311 4.75 31.01 -7.53
C CYS A 311 4.32 30.06 -8.66
N PHE A 312 3.21 29.34 -8.47
CA PHE A 312 2.72 28.34 -9.40
C PHE A 312 2.14 28.90 -10.70
N ASP A 313 1.88 30.19 -10.80
CA ASP A 313 1.48 30.81 -12.07
C ASP A 313 2.56 30.66 -13.15
N CYS A 314 3.83 30.69 -12.72
CA CYS A 314 4.98 30.48 -13.56
C CYS A 314 5.60 29.08 -13.38
N HIS A 315 5.66 28.57 -12.14
CA HIS A 315 6.27 27.27 -11.80
C HIS A 315 5.23 26.15 -11.69
N LYS A 316 4.50 25.91 -12.79
CA LYS A 316 3.33 25.01 -12.81
C LYS A 316 3.68 23.57 -12.44
N GLU A 317 4.84 23.10 -12.86
CA GLU A 317 5.37 21.77 -12.52
C GLU A 317 5.56 21.57 -11.00
N LYS A 318 5.67 22.64 -10.22
CA LYS A 318 5.77 22.57 -8.74
C LYS A 318 4.42 22.56 -8.03
N ALA A 319 3.33 22.80 -8.76
CA ALA A 319 1.97 22.67 -8.24
C ALA A 319 1.46 21.23 -8.24
N ALA A 320 2.22 20.29 -8.82
CA ALA A 320 1.83 18.89 -8.90
C ALA A 320 1.62 18.28 -7.50
N MET A 321 0.53 17.54 -7.35
CA MET A 321 0.26 16.80 -6.12
C MET A 321 1.19 15.59 -6.04
N VAL A 322 1.89 15.47 -4.92
CA VAL A 322 2.75 14.33 -4.58
C VAL A 322 2.22 13.62 -3.34
N THR A 323 2.47 12.31 -3.23
CA THR A 323 2.00 11.48 -2.11
C THR A 323 2.70 11.85 -0.81
N VAL A 324 4.04 11.97 -0.84
CA VAL A 324 4.87 12.36 0.30
C VAL A 324 5.21 13.84 0.16
N LYS A 325 4.39 14.67 0.79
CA LYS A 325 4.54 16.13 0.78
C LYS A 325 5.65 16.55 1.75
N HIS A 326 6.51 17.47 1.31
CA HIS A 326 7.43 18.12 2.24
C HIS A 326 6.66 19.15 3.08
N GLY A 327 6.66 19.00 4.41
CA GLY A 327 5.96 19.89 5.34
C GLY A 327 6.28 21.38 5.12
N ALA A 328 7.55 21.71 4.86
CA ALA A 328 7.98 23.08 4.62
C ALA A 328 7.35 23.73 3.36
N VAL A 329 6.92 22.93 2.38
CA VAL A 329 6.28 23.42 1.16
C VAL A 329 4.77 23.61 1.36
N VAL A 330 4.12 22.71 2.08
CA VAL A 330 2.65 22.69 2.19
C VAL A 330 2.10 23.40 3.43
N GLN A 331 2.97 23.79 4.36
CA GLN A 331 2.61 24.47 5.60
C GLN A 331 3.41 25.78 5.75
N GLY A 332 2.93 26.66 6.65
CA GLY A 332 3.64 27.88 7.03
C GLY A 332 3.96 28.79 5.86
N LYS A 333 5.23 29.19 5.73
CA LYS A 333 5.72 30.11 4.69
C LYS A 333 5.88 29.47 3.30
N GLY A 334 5.66 28.15 3.18
CA GLY A 334 5.70 27.44 1.90
C GLY A 334 7.04 27.58 1.17
N CYS A 335 7.00 27.97 -0.11
CA CYS A 335 8.20 28.20 -0.93
C CYS A 335 9.19 29.17 -0.26
N LEU A 336 8.68 30.16 0.47
CA LEU A 336 9.51 31.19 1.13
C LEU A 336 10.23 30.68 2.38
N SER A 337 9.98 29.44 2.80
CA SER A 337 10.78 28.78 3.84
C SER A 337 12.21 28.50 3.35
N CYS A 338 12.38 28.27 2.04
CA CYS A 338 13.66 27.94 1.44
C CYS A 338 14.12 28.94 0.37
N HIS A 339 13.19 29.69 -0.26
CA HIS A 339 13.49 30.60 -1.36
C HIS A 339 13.28 32.07 -1.00
N LYS A 340 14.14 32.94 -1.53
CA LYS A 340 13.93 34.39 -1.55
C LYS A 340 13.28 34.82 -2.87
N PRO A 341 12.20 35.61 -2.87
CA PRO A 341 11.40 35.86 -4.08
C PRO A 341 12.01 36.90 -5.03
N HIS A 342 12.89 37.79 -4.54
CA HIS A 342 13.53 38.83 -5.34
C HIS A 342 14.96 38.46 -5.72
N ALA A 343 15.80 38.20 -4.72
CA ALA A 343 17.19 37.82 -4.92
C ALA A 343 17.71 37.02 -3.72
N SER A 344 18.75 36.21 -3.96
CA SER A 344 19.55 35.59 -2.91
C SER A 344 21.02 35.62 -3.26
N VAL A 345 21.88 35.43 -2.26
CA VAL A 345 23.31 35.16 -2.47
C VAL A 345 23.55 33.74 -3.00
N GLN A 346 22.60 32.82 -2.78
CA GLN A 346 22.69 31.43 -3.21
C GLN A 346 22.01 31.21 -4.57
N LYS A 347 22.56 30.29 -5.37
CA LYS A 347 21.93 29.82 -6.61
C LYS A 347 20.51 29.28 -6.33
N LYS A 348 19.63 29.35 -7.34
CA LYS A 348 18.21 28.96 -7.23
C LYS A 348 17.45 29.72 -6.12
N LEU A 349 17.96 30.88 -5.73
CA LEU A 349 17.35 31.77 -4.74
C LEU A 349 17.23 31.18 -3.33
N LEU A 350 18.09 30.23 -2.96
CA LEU A 350 17.99 29.57 -1.66
C LEU A 350 18.38 30.49 -0.50
N VAL A 351 17.76 30.33 0.67
CA VAL A 351 18.08 31.13 1.87
C VAL A 351 19.38 30.69 2.54
N ALA A 352 19.84 29.47 2.29
CA ALA A 352 21.11 28.90 2.77
C ALA A 352 21.69 27.93 1.72
N ALA A 353 22.98 27.61 1.86
CA ALA A 353 23.71 26.78 0.91
C ALA A 353 23.64 25.28 1.25
N GLY A 354 23.56 24.43 0.22
CA GLY A 354 23.74 22.98 0.31
C GLY A 354 22.93 22.32 1.43
N ALA A 355 23.56 21.37 2.13
CA ALA A 355 22.95 20.64 3.24
C ALA A 355 22.61 21.51 4.46
N GLU A 356 23.31 22.63 4.68
CA GLU A 356 23.02 23.53 5.81
C GLU A 356 21.59 24.08 5.71
N LEU A 357 21.07 24.29 4.49
CA LEU A 357 19.66 24.63 4.30
C LEU A 357 18.73 23.58 4.94
N CYS A 358 19.01 22.30 4.71
CA CYS A 358 18.22 21.20 5.24
C CYS A 358 18.38 21.09 6.76
N TYR A 359 19.59 21.28 7.29
CA TYR A 359 19.88 21.13 8.72
C TYR A 359 19.26 22.22 9.61
N THR A 360 18.84 23.36 9.05
CA THR A 360 18.06 24.36 9.80
C THR A 360 16.78 23.77 10.42
N CYS A 361 16.19 22.76 9.77
CA CYS A 361 15.00 22.05 10.27
C CYS A 361 15.31 20.58 10.61
N HIS A 362 16.23 19.94 9.89
CA HIS A 362 16.60 18.52 10.05
C HIS A 362 17.89 18.33 10.84
N ALA A 363 18.06 19.08 11.94
CA ALA A 363 19.29 19.06 12.74
C ALA A 363 19.71 17.65 13.19
N LYS A 364 18.75 16.80 13.58
CA LYS A 364 19.02 15.39 14.00
C LYS A 364 19.63 14.55 12.88
N THR A 365 19.32 14.83 11.61
CA THR A 365 19.90 14.09 10.49
C THR A 365 21.40 14.31 10.43
N LYS A 366 21.89 15.51 10.80
CA LYS A 366 23.31 15.86 10.84
C LYS A 366 24.11 14.94 11.77
N ASP A 367 23.49 14.35 12.80
CA ASP A 367 24.16 13.38 13.68
C ASP A 367 24.62 12.11 12.94
N GLY A 368 24.04 11.81 11.77
CA GLY A 368 24.51 10.75 10.88
C GLY A 368 25.96 10.92 10.44
N LEU A 369 26.49 12.17 10.42
CA LEU A 369 27.88 12.47 10.07
C LEU A 369 28.86 12.04 11.16
N LYS A 370 28.39 11.78 12.38
CA LYS A 370 29.21 11.34 13.52
C LYS A 370 29.36 9.82 13.59
N ARG A 371 28.68 9.09 12.70
CA ARG A 371 28.69 7.63 12.65
C ARG A 371 30.02 7.11 12.12
N LYS A 372 30.38 5.87 12.43
CA LYS A 372 31.67 5.27 12.03
C LYS A 372 31.81 5.07 10.52
N ASP A 373 30.72 4.66 9.86
CA ASP A 373 30.67 4.45 8.42
C ASP A 373 29.63 5.42 7.85
N VAL A 374 30.08 6.46 7.16
CA VAL A 374 29.22 7.52 6.62
C VAL A 374 29.18 7.39 5.11
N HIS A 375 27.99 7.49 4.54
CA HIS A 375 27.81 7.37 3.11
C HIS A 375 28.32 8.63 2.40
N ALA A 376 29.16 8.46 1.37
CA ALA A 376 29.86 9.57 0.71
C ALA A 376 28.94 10.71 0.20
N PRO A 377 27.78 10.45 -0.45
CA PRO A 377 26.87 11.53 -0.84
C PRO A 377 26.30 12.30 0.35
N PHE A 378 26.13 11.64 1.49
CA PHE A 378 25.66 12.28 2.71
C PHE A 378 26.74 13.13 3.37
N SER A 379 27.98 12.64 3.46
CA SER A 379 29.12 13.43 3.95
C SER A 379 29.43 14.64 3.05
N GLY A 380 29.21 14.51 1.74
CA GLY A 380 29.33 15.62 0.79
C GLY A 380 28.19 16.65 0.86
N GLY A 381 27.13 16.37 1.63
CA GLY A 381 25.97 17.26 1.74
C GLY A 381 25.06 17.26 0.50
N ASP A 382 25.16 16.24 -0.35
CA ASP A 382 24.40 16.12 -1.60
C ASP A 382 22.98 15.54 -1.37
N CYS A 383 22.23 16.11 -0.45
CA CYS A 383 20.91 15.60 -0.06
C CYS A 383 19.98 15.46 -1.27
N GLU A 384 20.04 16.43 -2.20
CA GLU A 384 19.22 16.46 -3.39
C GLU A 384 19.59 15.40 -4.43
N LYS A 385 20.72 14.69 -4.33
CA LYS A 385 20.99 13.58 -5.27
C LYS A 385 20.01 12.43 -5.05
N CYS A 386 19.58 12.21 -3.81
CA CYS A 386 18.64 11.15 -3.44
C CYS A 386 17.24 11.69 -3.15
N HIS A 387 17.12 12.85 -2.50
CA HIS A 387 15.85 13.40 -2.04
C HIS A 387 15.32 14.53 -2.95
N ASN A 388 14.01 14.65 -3.02
CA ASN A 388 13.33 15.80 -3.62
C ASN A 388 12.82 16.74 -2.52
N PRO A 389 13.43 17.92 -2.30
CA PRO A 389 13.02 18.85 -1.26
C PRO A 389 11.65 19.51 -1.51
N HIS A 390 11.04 19.29 -2.67
CA HIS A 390 9.67 19.73 -2.95
C HIS A 390 8.61 18.65 -2.61
N GLY A 391 9.04 17.47 -2.17
CA GLY A 391 8.22 16.27 -2.00
C GLY A 391 8.29 15.34 -3.22
N SER A 392 7.86 14.09 -3.02
CA SER A 392 7.83 13.07 -4.08
C SER A 392 6.75 12.02 -3.81
N SER A 393 6.57 11.08 -4.72
CA SER A 393 5.66 9.95 -4.53
C SER A 393 6.29 8.78 -3.75
N PHE A 394 7.55 8.91 -3.33
CA PHE A 394 8.31 7.84 -2.69
C PHE A 394 8.59 8.15 -1.22
N GLN A 395 8.64 7.09 -0.40
CA GLN A 395 8.92 7.21 1.04
C GLN A 395 10.25 7.93 1.29
N GLY A 396 10.29 8.74 2.36
CA GLY A 396 11.44 9.57 2.65
C GLY A 396 11.70 10.67 1.61
N MET A 397 10.74 10.99 0.74
CA MET A 397 10.89 11.96 -0.35
C MET A 397 12.02 11.61 -1.32
N LEU A 398 12.27 10.32 -1.58
CA LEU A 398 13.24 9.91 -2.59
C LEU A 398 12.83 10.40 -3.98
N LYS A 399 13.80 10.69 -4.85
CA LYS A 399 13.55 11.15 -6.22
C LYS A 399 12.88 10.10 -7.10
N ASP A 400 13.17 8.84 -6.83
CA ASP A 400 12.61 7.68 -7.49
C ASP A 400 12.48 6.54 -6.48
N ARG A 401 12.12 5.35 -6.96
CA ARG A 401 12.20 4.09 -6.25
C ARG A 401 13.61 3.88 -5.70
N MET A 402 13.70 3.31 -4.49
CA MET A 402 14.95 3.31 -3.74
C MET A 402 16.09 2.57 -4.44
N ASP A 403 15.80 1.44 -5.08
CA ASP A 403 16.77 0.70 -5.88
C ASP A 403 17.28 1.54 -7.06
N THR A 404 16.40 2.23 -7.80
CA THR A 404 16.78 3.12 -8.91
C THR A 404 17.68 4.26 -8.43
N VAL A 405 17.36 4.87 -7.29
CA VAL A 405 18.20 5.90 -6.67
C VAL A 405 19.57 5.33 -6.32
N CYS A 406 19.62 4.16 -5.67
CA CYS A 406 20.88 3.50 -5.30
C CYS A 406 21.70 3.10 -6.54
N TYR A 407 21.09 2.48 -7.55
CA TYR A 407 21.75 2.00 -8.75
C TYR A 407 22.23 3.10 -9.69
N SER A 408 21.68 4.32 -9.58
CA SER A 408 22.22 5.47 -10.33
C SER A 408 23.70 5.77 -10.03
N CYS A 409 24.21 5.30 -8.88
CA CYS A 409 25.63 5.34 -8.54
C CYS A 409 26.24 3.94 -8.34
N HIS A 410 25.45 2.96 -7.87
CA HIS A 410 25.89 1.58 -7.67
C HIS A 410 25.48 0.68 -8.84
N THR A 411 25.86 1.04 -10.07
CA THR A 411 25.45 0.34 -11.31
C THR A 411 25.89 -1.14 -11.33
N ASP A 412 27.04 -1.45 -10.74
CA ASP A 412 27.54 -2.82 -10.63
C ASP A 412 26.61 -3.71 -9.80
N ALA A 413 25.97 -3.14 -8.78
CA ALA A 413 25.06 -3.87 -7.90
C ALA A 413 23.81 -4.32 -8.67
N GLU A 414 23.30 -3.47 -9.57
CA GLU A 414 22.13 -3.79 -10.38
C GLU A 414 22.34 -5.07 -11.21
N THR A 415 23.51 -5.17 -11.85
CA THR A 415 23.85 -6.37 -12.64
C THR A 415 24.16 -7.56 -11.74
N LYS A 416 24.85 -7.35 -10.61
CA LYS A 416 25.17 -8.42 -9.66
C LYS A 416 23.95 -9.04 -9.01
N PHE A 417 22.87 -8.29 -8.79
CA PHE A 417 21.67 -8.76 -8.11
C PHE A 417 20.64 -9.40 -9.05
N LYS A 418 20.82 -9.29 -10.37
CA LYS A 418 20.04 -10.03 -11.38
C LYS A 418 20.52 -11.49 -11.46
N LYS A 419 20.09 -12.31 -10.49
CA LYS A 419 20.42 -13.74 -10.39
C LYS A 419 19.15 -14.59 -10.29
N ASN A 420 19.31 -15.91 -10.38
CA ASN A 420 18.19 -16.85 -10.33
C ASN A 420 17.42 -16.79 -9.00
N TYR A 421 18.14 -16.57 -7.89
CA TYR A 421 17.57 -16.44 -6.56
C TYR A 421 17.94 -15.07 -6.01
N ILE A 422 16.93 -14.29 -5.66
CA ILE A 422 17.10 -12.93 -5.14
C ILE A 422 16.48 -12.91 -3.75
N HIS A 423 17.22 -12.37 -2.78
CA HIS A 423 16.72 -12.22 -1.42
C HIS A 423 15.55 -11.22 -1.40
N ARG A 424 14.49 -11.53 -0.66
CA ARG A 424 13.21 -10.82 -0.74
C ARG A 424 13.33 -9.30 -0.57
N PRO A 425 14.09 -8.74 0.40
CA PRO A 425 14.27 -7.28 0.51
C PRO A 425 14.88 -6.64 -0.74
N VAL A 426 15.76 -7.33 -1.47
CA VAL A 426 16.34 -6.82 -2.72
C VAL A 426 15.33 -6.90 -3.86
N LEU A 427 14.59 -8.02 -3.94
CA LEU A 427 13.51 -8.21 -4.92
C LEU A 427 12.41 -7.15 -4.76
N GLU A 428 12.05 -6.84 -3.52
CA GLU A 428 11.09 -5.79 -3.13
C GLU A 428 11.69 -4.38 -3.17
N GLN A 429 12.93 -4.22 -3.64
CA GLN A 429 13.61 -2.94 -3.84
C GLN A 429 13.77 -2.14 -2.55
N ASN A 430 13.86 -2.83 -1.41
CA ASN A 430 13.91 -2.29 -0.07
C ASN A 430 15.32 -2.40 0.56
N CYS A 431 16.31 -1.74 -0.03
CA CYS A 431 17.68 -1.64 0.49
C CYS A 431 17.75 -1.18 1.96
N ALA A 432 16.89 -0.23 2.34
CA ALA A 432 16.78 0.30 3.70
C ALA A 432 16.20 -0.70 4.71
N ALA A 433 15.81 -1.91 4.31
CA ALA A 433 15.50 -2.98 5.25
C ALA A 433 16.74 -3.33 6.10
N CYS A 434 17.90 -3.38 5.46
CA CYS A 434 19.17 -3.77 6.07
C CYS A 434 20.17 -2.62 6.20
N HIS A 435 20.11 -1.63 5.30
CA HIS A 435 21.06 -0.51 5.28
C HIS A 435 20.51 0.77 5.91
N ILE A 436 21.40 1.63 6.42
CA ILE A 436 21.16 3.00 6.85
C ILE A 436 21.88 3.94 5.87
N SER A 437 21.14 4.49 4.91
CA SER A 437 21.70 5.18 3.73
C SER A 437 22.51 6.45 4.00
N HIS A 438 22.48 7.00 5.22
CA HIS A 438 23.27 8.18 5.60
C HIS A 438 24.55 7.83 6.34
N GLY A 439 24.45 6.96 7.35
CA GLY A 439 25.59 6.52 8.13
C GLY A 439 25.20 5.49 9.20
N SER A 440 26.11 4.58 9.52
CA SER A 440 25.93 3.52 10.51
C SER A 440 27.16 3.33 11.41
N GLU A 441 26.94 2.70 12.56
CA GLU A 441 28.01 2.18 13.43
C GLU A 441 28.69 0.93 12.86
N VAL A 442 28.03 0.26 11.91
CA VAL A 442 28.51 -0.98 11.29
C VAL A 442 28.92 -0.70 9.85
N LYS A 443 30.08 -1.25 9.45
CA LYS A 443 30.62 -1.15 8.09
C LYS A 443 29.59 -1.56 7.03
N LYS A 444 29.72 -1.02 5.82
CA LYS A 444 28.80 -1.21 4.69
C LYS A 444 27.39 -0.67 5.00
N LEU A 445 27.32 0.34 5.87
CA LEU A 445 26.09 1.01 6.26
C LEU A 445 25.00 0.08 6.81
N LEU A 446 25.36 -1.02 7.47
CA LEU A 446 24.38 -2.01 7.95
C LEU A 446 23.70 -1.53 9.23
N LYS A 447 22.42 -1.83 9.45
CA LYS A 447 21.72 -1.48 10.70
C LYS A 447 22.32 -2.17 11.94
N SER A 448 22.84 -3.38 11.76
CA SER A 448 23.48 -4.19 12.77
C SER A 448 24.37 -5.25 12.09
N ALA A 449 25.28 -5.86 12.84
CA ALA A 449 26.03 -7.02 12.35
C ALA A 449 25.15 -8.28 12.29
N ALA A 450 25.56 -9.27 11.49
CA ALA A 450 25.01 -10.63 11.61
C ALA A 450 25.38 -11.23 12.98
N PRO A 451 24.52 -12.07 13.58
CA PRO A 451 23.22 -12.52 13.09
C PRO A 451 22.06 -11.55 13.40
N GLY A 452 22.32 -10.49 14.18
CA GLY A 452 21.31 -9.53 14.63
C GLY A 452 20.54 -8.85 13.49
N LEU A 453 21.21 -8.61 12.35
CA LEU A 453 20.57 -8.05 11.14
C LEU A 453 19.50 -8.96 10.54
N CYS A 454 19.72 -10.28 10.57
CA CYS A 454 18.88 -11.28 9.94
C CYS A 454 17.72 -11.71 10.85
N THR A 455 17.95 -11.68 12.17
CA THR A 455 17.05 -12.20 13.20
C THR A 455 15.61 -11.67 13.10
N PRO A 456 15.34 -10.37 12.86
CA PRO A 456 13.97 -9.85 12.79
C PRO A 456 13.09 -10.55 11.74
N CYS A 457 13.68 -11.02 10.63
CA CYS A 457 12.96 -11.71 9.55
C CYS A 457 13.08 -13.23 9.64
N HIS A 458 14.19 -13.74 10.19
CA HIS A 458 14.50 -15.17 10.29
C HIS A 458 14.31 -15.75 11.70
N ALA A 459 13.55 -15.06 12.57
CA ALA A 459 13.44 -15.37 13.99
C ALA A 459 13.09 -16.84 14.28
N GLU A 460 12.14 -17.42 13.54
CA GLU A 460 11.73 -18.83 13.71
C GLU A 460 12.89 -19.80 13.46
N MET A 461 13.71 -19.51 12.45
CA MET A 461 14.91 -20.31 12.17
C MET A 461 15.95 -20.17 13.28
N MET A 462 16.02 -19.03 13.96
CA MET A 462 17.00 -18.77 15.03
C MET A 462 16.60 -19.34 16.39
N LYS A 463 15.36 -19.83 16.57
CA LYS A 463 14.94 -20.47 17.84
C LYS A 463 15.76 -21.72 18.14
N LYS A 464 16.21 -21.90 19.37
CA LYS A 464 16.94 -23.11 19.77
C LYS A 464 16.04 -24.35 19.65
N VAL A 465 16.60 -25.46 19.17
CA VAL A 465 15.93 -26.77 19.19
C VAL A 465 16.24 -27.43 20.52
N ALA A 466 15.22 -27.75 21.31
CA ALA A 466 15.39 -28.52 22.54
C ALA A 466 15.86 -29.95 22.19
N GLN A 467 16.93 -30.40 22.86
CA GLN A 467 17.52 -31.75 22.72
C GLN A 467 18.05 -32.08 21.30
N GLY A 468 18.39 -31.08 20.49
CA GLY A 468 19.01 -31.25 19.18
C GLY A 468 20.48 -30.85 19.12
N VAL A 469 21.10 -31.03 17.95
CA VAL A 469 22.45 -30.54 17.64
C VAL A 469 22.35 -29.32 16.71
N ASN A 470 23.12 -28.28 17.02
CA ASN A 470 23.28 -27.11 16.16
C ASN A 470 24.63 -27.17 15.47
N HIS A 471 24.66 -26.74 14.22
CA HIS A 471 25.89 -26.57 13.48
C HIS A 471 26.64 -25.35 14.02
N GLN A 472 27.94 -25.50 14.26
CA GLN A 472 28.75 -24.49 14.95
C GLN A 472 28.77 -23.13 14.21
N PRO A 473 29.03 -23.04 12.89
CA PRO A 473 28.98 -21.76 12.16
C PRO A 473 27.61 -21.06 12.23
N PHE A 474 26.53 -21.83 12.34
CA PHE A 474 25.19 -21.27 12.52
C PHE A 474 24.99 -20.72 13.93
N THR A 475 25.56 -21.39 14.94
CA THR A 475 25.52 -20.95 16.34
C THR A 475 26.33 -19.68 16.55
N ASP A 476 27.47 -19.57 15.87
CA ASP A 476 28.37 -18.41 15.94
C ASP A 476 27.85 -17.22 15.12
N GLY A 477 26.84 -17.43 14.28
CA GLY A 477 26.22 -16.37 13.48
C GLY A 477 26.98 -16.02 12.21
N ASP A 478 27.85 -16.92 11.74
CA ASP A 478 28.67 -16.77 10.53
C ASP A 478 27.87 -17.03 9.25
N CYS A 479 26.68 -16.44 9.16
CA CYS A 479 25.74 -16.68 8.07
C CYS A 479 26.35 -16.34 6.70
N LEU A 480 27.19 -15.30 6.65
CA LEU A 480 27.76 -14.75 5.40
C LEU A 480 28.93 -15.58 4.86
N THR A 481 29.43 -16.56 5.62
CA THR A 481 30.41 -17.54 5.13
C THR A 481 29.76 -18.47 4.11
N CYS A 482 28.47 -18.77 4.29
CA CYS A 482 27.73 -19.70 3.45
C CYS A 482 26.72 -18.99 2.53
N HIS A 483 26.16 -17.84 2.95
CA HIS A 483 25.07 -17.18 2.23
C HIS A 483 25.43 -15.81 1.67
N ASP A 484 24.98 -15.53 0.44
CA ASP A 484 24.89 -14.18 -0.10
C ASP A 484 23.54 -13.55 0.31
N PRO A 485 23.53 -12.46 1.11
CA PRO A 485 22.31 -11.86 1.62
C PRO A 485 21.54 -11.04 0.57
N HIS A 486 22.05 -10.91 -0.66
CA HIS A 486 21.41 -10.16 -1.73
C HIS A 486 20.86 -11.07 -2.82
N ALA A 487 21.72 -11.85 -3.48
CA ALA A 487 21.32 -12.64 -4.64
C ALA A 487 22.37 -13.71 -4.97
N GLY A 488 21.93 -14.85 -5.51
CA GLY A 488 22.79 -15.95 -5.89
C GLY A 488 22.18 -16.82 -6.99
N ASN A 489 23.01 -17.62 -7.65
CA ASN A 489 22.54 -18.56 -8.67
C ASN A 489 22.19 -19.94 -8.12
N LEU A 490 22.47 -20.17 -6.83
CA LEU A 490 22.26 -21.43 -6.15
C LEU A 490 21.07 -21.32 -5.17
N PRO A 491 20.26 -22.39 -5.04
CA PRO A 491 19.16 -22.43 -4.09
C PRO A 491 19.62 -22.12 -2.67
N GLY A 492 18.78 -21.39 -1.91
CA GLY A 492 19.13 -20.97 -0.55
C GLY A 492 20.20 -19.88 -0.49
N LEU A 493 20.52 -19.23 -1.63
CA LEU A 493 21.50 -18.14 -1.72
C LEU A 493 22.89 -18.53 -1.21
N ILE A 494 23.29 -19.79 -1.40
CA ILE A 494 24.62 -20.23 -1.00
C ILE A 494 25.70 -19.66 -1.93
N VAL A 495 26.87 -19.35 -1.37
CA VAL A 495 27.97 -18.68 -2.09
C VAL A 495 28.72 -19.58 -3.08
N SER A 496 28.65 -20.90 -2.90
CA SER A 496 29.25 -21.92 -3.78
C SER A 496 28.47 -23.24 -3.68
N LYS A 497 28.80 -24.23 -4.53
CA LYS A 497 28.15 -25.54 -4.51
C LYS A 497 28.35 -26.22 -3.16
N GLN A 498 27.38 -27.02 -2.69
CA GLN A 498 27.44 -27.62 -1.36
C GLN A 498 28.68 -28.49 -1.14
N THR A 499 29.14 -29.25 -2.14
CA THR A 499 30.39 -30.03 -2.03
C THR A 499 31.59 -29.14 -1.73
N GLU A 500 31.78 -28.09 -2.53
CA GLU A 500 32.88 -27.13 -2.38
C GLU A 500 32.77 -26.38 -1.05
N LEU A 501 31.56 -25.88 -0.73
CA LEU A 501 31.31 -25.11 0.48
C LEU A 501 31.57 -25.94 1.73
N CYS A 502 31.00 -27.14 1.83
CA CYS A 502 31.16 -28.00 3.00
C CYS A 502 32.60 -28.51 3.12
N ALA A 503 33.30 -28.77 2.01
CA ALA A 503 34.68 -29.23 2.03
C ALA A 503 35.66 -28.20 2.62
N THR A 504 35.32 -26.91 2.61
CA THR A 504 36.15 -25.87 3.24
C THR A 504 36.39 -26.09 4.74
N CYS A 505 35.46 -26.79 5.42
CA CYS A 505 35.59 -27.13 6.85
C CYS A 505 35.57 -28.65 7.11
N HIS A 506 34.92 -29.45 6.25
CA HIS A 506 34.77 -30.89 6.41
C HIS A 506 35.70 -31.71 5.52
N ASP A 507 36.91 -31.20 5.25
CA ASP A 507 37.92 -31.80 4.37
C ASP A 507 38.15 -33.31 4.62
N GLY A 508 38.20 -33.74 5.89
CA GLY A 508 38.37 -35.15 6.25
C GLY A 508 37.28 -36.09 5.70
N THR A 509 36.04 -35.59 5.53
CA THR A 509 34.94 -36.36 4.93
C THR A 509 35.13 -36.51 3.41
N PHE A 510 35.66 -35.48 2.75
CA PHE A 510 35.82 -35.47 1.30
C PHE A 510 37.11 -36.17 0.84
N LYS A 511 38.19 -36.14 1.63
CA LYS A 511 39.43 -36.87 1.32
C LYS A 511 39.24 -38.39 1.28
N GLY A 512 38.43 -38.95 2.18
CA GLY A 512 38.17 -40.39 2.21
C GLY A 512 37.48 -40.94 0.95
N HIS A 513 36.77 -40.10 0.21
CA HIS A 513 36.10 -40.49 -1.04
C HIS A 513 37.09 -40.88 -2.14
N GLN A 514 38.32 -40.36 -2.13
CA GLN A 514 39.32 -40.66 -3.16
C GLN A 514 39.71 -42.16 -3.22
N GLN A 515 39.47 -42.90 -2.14
CA GLN A 515 39.77 -44.33 -2.03
C GLN A 515 38.51 -45.21 -2.12
N ALA A 516 37.36 -44.64 -2.48
CA ALA A 516 36.10 -45.35 -2.54
C ALA A 516 36.00 -46.22 -3.81
N LYS A 517 35.53 -47.47 -3.66
CA LYS A 517 35.13 -48.31 -4.81
C LYS A 517 33.70 -48.03 -5.26
N ASP A 518 32.85 -47.57 -4.34
CA ASP A 518 31.45 -47.24 -4.62
C ASP A 518 31.04 -46.00 -3.83
N SER A 519 30.13 -45.20 -4.39
CA SER A 519 29.74 -43.91 -3.84
C SER A 519 28.27 -43.61 -4.10
N HIS A 520 27.63 -43.06 -3.07
CA HIS A 520 26.22 -42.76 -3.10
C HIS A 520 25.97 -41.52 -3.94
N ALA A 521 25.09 -41.62 -4.94
CA ALA A 521 24.82 -40.52 -5.88
C ALA A 521 24.48 -39.17 -5.23
N PRO A 522 23.67 -39.09 -4.15
CA PRO A 522 23.43 -37.82 -3.45
C PRO A 522 24.70 -37.19 -2.86
N PHE A 523 25.69 -38.00 -2.45
CA PHE A 523 26.97 -37.49 -1.96
C PHE A 523 27.81 -36.92 -3.12
N THR A 524 27.97 -37.66 -4.21
CA THR A 524 28.77 -37.21 -5.37
C THR A 524 28.16 -36.02 -6.09
N ASN A 525 26.83 -35.91 -6.10
CA ASN A 525 26.11 -34.80 -6.71
C ASN A 525 26.09 -33.54 -5.83
N GLY A 526 26.56 -33.62 -4.58
CA GLY A 526 26.50 -32.50 -3.64
C GLY A 526 25.12 -32.20 -3.09
N ASP A 527 24.25 -33.21 -3.04
CA ASP A 527 22.91 -33.10 -2.47
C ASP A 527 22.90 -33.32 -0.95
N CYS A 528 23.92 -32.80 -0.24
CA CYS A 528 24.13 -33.05 1.19
C CYS A 528 22.89 -32.69 2.02
N THR A 529 22.21 -31.61 1.63
CA THR A 529 20.99 -31.09 2.27
C THR A 529 19.74 -31.94 2.08
N LYS A 530 19.76 -32.99 1.26
CA LYS A 530 18.67 -33.99 1.21
C LYS A 530 18.67 -34.91 2.42
N CYS A 531 19.80 -35.04 3.11
CA CYS A 531 19.96 -35.91 4.27
C CYS A 531 20.32 -35.13 5.55
N HIS A 532 21.08 -34.04 5.40
CA HIS A 532 21.55 -33.21 6.51
C HIS A 532 20.86 -31.84 6.54
N SER A 533 20.61 -31.33 7.74
CA SER A 533 20.29 -29.92 7.96
C SER A 533 21.60 -29.14 8.15
N PRO A 534 21.92 -28.14 7.31
CA PRO A 534 23.17 -27.39 7.41
C PRO A 534 23.21 -26.42 8.60
N HIS A 535 22.10 -26.30 9.35
CA HIS A 535 21.96 -25.36 10.46
C HIS A 535 21.74 -26.08 11.79
N LYS A 536 20.69 -26.88 11.89
CA LYS A 536 20.31 -27.56 13.13
C LYS A 536 19.38 -28.72 12.86
N ALA A 537 19.47 -29.77 13.66
CA ALA A 537 18.53 -30.88 13.62
C ALA A 537 18.29 -31.43 15.03
N LYS A 538 17.17 -32.13 15.21
CA LYS A 538 16.91 -32.87 16.45
C LYS A 538 17.82 -34.09 16.57
N LEU A 539 18.20 -34.68 15.44
CA LEU A 539 18.99 -35.90 15.39
C LEU A 539 20.50 -35.60 15.38
N PRO A 540 21.34 -36.48 15.96
CA PRO A 540 22.79 -36.38 15.86
C PRO A 540 23.28 -36.28 14.41
N LYS A 541 24.48 -35.72 14.21
CA LYS A 541 25.09 -35.51 12.87
C LYS A 541 24.20 -34.70 11.92
N LEU A 542 23.29 -33.89 12.47
CA LEU A 542 22.39 -33.01 11.74
C LEU A 542 21.43 -33.74 10.77
N LEU A 543 21.07 -34.99 11.04
CA LEU A 543 20.20 -35.76 10.13
C LEU A 543 18.75 -35.25 10.12
N LEU A 544 18.12 -35.25 8.95
CA LEU A 544 16.71 -34.86 8.78
C LEU A 544 15.72 -35.92 9.27
N ALA A 545 16.10 -37.20 9.21
CA ALA A 545 15.34 -38.33 9.71
C ALA A 545 16.28 -39.45 10.18
N GLN A 546 15.78 -40.37 11.00
CA GLN A 546 16.56 -41.53 11.45
C GLN A 546 16.49 -42.64 10.39
N SER A 547 17.49 -43.52 10.37
CA SER A 547 17.43 -44.77 9.62
C SER A 547 16.35 -45.70 10.24
N PRO A 548 15.58 -46.45 9.43
CA PRO A 548 15.69 -46.60 7.97
C PRO A 548 14.92 -45.54 7.17
N ASP A 549 14.05 -44.76 7.81
CA ASP A 549 13.13 -43.83 7.14
C ASP A 549 13.83 -42.82 6.23
N LEU A 550 14.99 -42.31 6.66
CA LEU A 550 15.80 -41.40 5.86
C LEU A 550 16.16 -41.99 4.49
N CYS A 551 16.60 -43.25 4.47
CA CYS A 551 17.01 -43.96 3.25
C CYS A 551 15.80 -44.31 2.38
N LEU A 552 14.73 -44.80 3.03
CA LEU A 552 13.51 -45.26 2.35
C LEU A 552 12.68 -44.14 1.72
N ASN A 553 12.99 -42.86 2.02
CA ASN A 553 12.42 -41.73 1.29
C ASN A 553 12.83 -41.72 -0.20
N CYS A 554 14.04 -42.18 -0.51
CA CYS A 554 14.55 -42.29 -1.87
C CYS A 554 14.49 -43.73 -2.40
N HIS A 555 14.82 -44.73 -1.57
CA HIS A 555 14.81 -46.14 -1.94
C HIS A 555 13.40 -46.76 -1.86
N LYS A 556 12.50 -46.25 -2.69
CA LYS A 556 11.06 -46.61 -2.67
C LYS A 556 10.80 -48.08 -2.99
N ASP A 557 11.61 -48.70 -3.83
CA ASP A 557 11.46 -50.11 -4.18
C ASP A 557 11.77 -51.02 -2.98
N VAL A 558 12.84 -50.69 -2.24
CA VAL A 558 13.18 -51.38 -0.99
C VAL A 558 12.08 -51.17 0.04
N LYS A 559 11.56 -49.95 0.17
CA LYS A 559 10.42 -49.63 1.06
C LYS A 559 9.19 -50.47 0.71
N ALA A 560 8.87 -50.59 -0.58
CA ALA A 560 7.71 -51.34 -1.05
C ALA A 560 7.87 -52.84 -0.78
N LYS A 561 9.08 -53.40 -0.99
CA LYS A 561 9.39 -54.79 -0.66
C LYS A 561 9.30 -55.06 0.84
N LEU A 562 9.91 -54.21 1.66
CA LEU A 562 9.84 -54.31 3.13
C LEU A 562 8.41 -54.19 3.69
N ALA A 563 7.49 -53.60 2.94
CA ALA A 563 6.08 -53.50 3.35
C ALA A 563 5.24 -54.72 2.94
N ARG A 564 5.64 -55.45 1.89
CA ARG A 564 4.82 -56.50 1.25
C ARG A 564 5.34 -57.91 1.48
N GLU A 565 6.62 -58.05 1.79
CA GLU A 565 7.33 -59.33 1.85
C GLU A 565 7.86 -59.62 3.25
N LYS A 566 8.44 -60.80 3.47
CA LYS A 566 9.06 -61.12 4.75
C LYS A 566 10.36 -60.34 4.90
N ASN A 567 10.45 -59.54 5.96
CA ASN A 567 11.57 -58.65 6.21
C ASN A 567 12.75 -59.35 6.85
N HIS A 568 13.94 -59.02 6.39
CA HIS A 568 15.16 -59.35 7.11
C HIS A 568 15.28 -58.37 8.30
N SER A 569 15.28 -58.89 9.53
CA SER A 569 15.18 -58.07 10.75
C SER A 569 16.18 -56.90 10.81
N PRO A 570 17.49 -57.08 10.48
CA PRO A 570 18.43 -55.97 10.41
C PRO A 570 18.03 -54.86 9.42
N ALA A 571 17.50 -55.23 8.26
CA ALA A 571 17.11 -54.28 7.22
C ALA A 571 15.89 -53.41 7.60
N GLN A 572 15.05 -53.88 8.53
CA GLN A 572 13.93 -53.10 9.07
C GLN A 572 14.37 -52.09 10.14
N LYS A 573 15.51 -52.32 10.79
CA LYS A 573 15.95 -51.52 11.95
C LYS A 573 16.87 -50.38 11.56
N ASP A 574 17.97 -50.68 10.89
CA ASP A 574 18.95 -49.66 10.54
C ASP A 574 19.77 -50.08 9.32
N CYS A 575 19.57 -49.38 8.20
CA CYS A 575 20.34 -49.59 6.98
C CYS A 575 21.84 -49.37 7.18
N THR A 576 22.24 -48.54 8.16
CA THR A 576 23.66 -48.21 8.40
C THR A 576 24.44 -49.29 9.13
N THR A 577 23.75 -50.34 9.60
CA THR A 577 24.40 -51.56 10.10
C THR A 577 25.15 -52.28 8.97
N CYS A 578 24.63 -52.23 7.74
CA CYS A 578 25.23 -52.91 6.59
C CYS A 578 25.77 -51.94 5.53
N HIS A 579 25.23 -50.72 5.44
CA HIS A 579 25.60 -49.75 4.41
C HIS A 579 26.29 -48.49 4.95
N LYS A 580 27.30 -47.98 4.23
CA LYS A 580 27.90 -46.66 4.42
C LYS A 580 27.15 -45.63 3.57
N PRO A 581 26.48 -44.61 4.16
CA PRO A 581 25.60 -43.70 3.43
C PRO A 581 26.25 -42.76 2.40
N HIS A 582 27.58 -42.60 2.42
CA HIS A 582 28.31 -41.70 1.53
C HIS A 582 29.14 -42.45 0.50
N PHE A 583 30.10 -43.25 0.96
CA PHE A 583 30.99 -44.02 0.12
C PHE A 583 31.55 -45.22 0.89
N ALA A 584 31.98 -46.24 0.16
CA ALA A 584 32.63 -47.41 0.73
C ALA A 584 33.75 -47.93 -0.18
N THR A 585 34.67 -48.67 0.42
CA THR A 585 35.68 -49.47 -0.28
C THR A 585 35.11 -50.80 -0.78
N GLU A 586 33.89 -51.14 -0.40
CA GLU A 586 33.15 -52.31 -0.85
C GLU A 586 32.02 -51.92 -1.81
N ARG A 587 31.65 -52.84 -2.70
CA ARG A 587 30.54 -52.66 -3.65
C ARG A 587 29.21 -52.52 -2.91
N ALA A 588 28.23 -51.88 -3.55
CA ALA A 588 26.89 -51.63 -3.00
C ALA A 588 26.93 -50.89 -1.66
N LEU A 589 27.96 -50.05 -1.47
CA LEU A 589 28.17 -49.25 -0.27
C LEU A 589 28.24 -50.06 1.03
N LEU A 590 28.72 -51.30 1.00
CA LEU A 590 28.75 -52.14 2.19
C LEU A 590 29.79 -51.66 3.21
N VAL A 591 29.52 -51.87 4.50
CA VAL A 591 30.45 -51.47 5.58
C VAL A 591 31.72 -52.33 5.58
N GLU A 592 31.58 -53.60 5.22
CA GLU A 592 32.57 -54.69 5.20
C GLU A 592 32.21 -55.70 4.08
N PRO A 593 33.07 -56.68 3.76
CA PRO A 593 32.71 -57.78 2.87
C PRO A 593 31.46 -58.55 3.35
N VAL A 594 30.64 -59.02 2.40
CA VAL A 594 29.32 -59.65 2.66
C VAL A 594 29.43 -60.78 3.69
N GLN A 595 30.42 -61.66 3.55
CA GLN A 595 30.60 -62.81 4.42
C GLN A 595 30.88 -62.38 5.87
N SER A 596 31.66 -61.30 6.05
CA SER A 596 31.96 -60.73 7.37
C SER A 596 30.71 -60.16 8.02
N ILE A 597 29.94 -59.33 7.30
CA ILE A 597 28.70 -58.72 7.82
C ILE A 597 27.70 -59.81 8.22
N CYS A 598 27.45 -60.78 7.33
CA CYS A 598 26.47 -61.84 7.60
C CYS A 598 26.89 -62.71 8.79
N SER A 599 28.18 -63.02 8.93
CA SER A 599 28.69 -63.88 10.02
C SER A 599 28.62 -63.22 11.40
N GLN A 600 28.37 -61.91 11.50
CA GLN A 600 28.14 -61.23 12.78
C GLN A 600 26.81 -61.65 13.43
N CYS A 601 25.84 -62.11 12.63
CA CYS A 601 24.51 -62.52 13.11
C CYS A 601 24.16 -63.98 12.75
N HIS A 602 24.81 -64.55 11.73
CA HIS A 602 24.61 -65.92 11.28
C HIS A 602 25.81 -66.80 11.63
N GLU A 603 25.58 -67.92 12.31
CA GLU A 603 26.63 -68.85 12.72
C GLU A 603 27.08 -69.74 11.56
N THR A 604 27.97 -69.22 10.71
CA THR A 604 28.42 -69.84 9.46
C THR A 604 29.35 -71.04 9.64
N THR A 605 29.87 -71.26 10.85
CA THR A 605 30.81 -72.36 11.17
C THR A 605 30.14 -73.61 11.74
N LYS A 606 28.82 -73.58 11.99
CA LYS A 606 28.10 -74.71 12.61
C LYS A 606 27.53 -75.68 11.57
N GLU A 607 27.38 -76.93 12.00
CA GLU A 607 26.85 -78.03 11.17
C GLU A 607 25.51 -77.71 10.48
N PRO A 608 24.51 -77.05 11.11
CA PRO A 608 23.26 -76.72 10.44
C PRO A 608 23.44 -75.79 9.22
N PHE A 609 24.41 -74.87 9.27
CA PHE A 609 24.74 -74.01 8.14
C PHE A 609 25.39 -74.82 7.02
N SER A 610 26.39 -75.63 7.35
CA SER A 610 27.11 -76.49 6.40
C SER A 610 26.15 -77.43 5.67
N LYS A 611 25.24 -78.09 6.40
CA LYS A 611 24.21 -78.97 5.81
C LYS A 611 23.26 -78.23 4.88
N ALA A 612 22.84 -77.02 5.24
CA ALA A 612 21.94 -76.21 4.41
C ALA A 612 22.61 -75.68 3.12
N HIS A 613 23.94 -75.63 3.07
CA HIS A 613 24.73 -75.14 1.94
C HIS A 613 25.63 -76.23 1.34
N LEU A 614 25.21 -77.49 1.44
CA LEU A 614 25.85 -78.66 0.81
C LEU A 614 27.32 -78.89 1.19
N GLY A 615 27.76 -78.38 2.34
CA GLY A 615 29.15 -78.46 2.79
C GLY A 615 30.07 -77.37 2.23
N ILE A 616 29.54 -76.42 1.44
CA ILE A 616 30.34 -75.33 0.89
C ILE A 616 30.66 -74.32 2.00
N SER A 617 31.95 -74.00 2.15
CA SER A 617 32.41 -73.01 3.12
C SER A 617 31.82 -71.63 2.82
N ALA A 618 31.38 -70.91 3.86
CA ALA A 618 30.85 -69.55 3.74
C ALA A 618 31.84 -68.58 3.08
N ALA A 619 33.16 -68.80 3.22
CA ALA A 619 34.18 -67.99 2.58
C ALA A 619 34.19 -68.12 1.04
N ALA A 620 33.70 -69.24 0.51
CA ALA A 620 33.62 -69.51 -0.93
C ALA A 620 32.25 -69.15 -1.54
N LEU A 621 31.28 -68.76 -0.71
CA LEU A 621 29.92 -68.43 -1.14
C LEU A 621 29.74 -66.93 -1.33
N ASP A 622 29.10 -66.53 -2.43
CA ASP A 622 28.47 -65.22 -2.54
C ASP A 622 27.04 -65.31 -2.03
N CYS A 623 26.82 -64.98 -0.75
CA CYS A 623 25.51 -65.05 -0.13
C CYS A 623 24.45 -64.24 -0.89
N MET A 624 24.84 -63.10 -1.48
CA MET A 624 23.95 -62.22 -2.23
C MET A 624 23.68 -62.70 -3.66
N ALA A 625 24.35 -63.75 -4.14
CA ALA A 625 24.00 -64.39 -5.40
C ALA A 625 22.65 -65.12 -5.29
N CYS A 626 22.39 -65.77 -4.17
CA CYS A 626 21.20 -66.59 -3.93
C CYS A 626 20.16 -65.90 -3.02
N HIS A 627 20.62 -65.12 -2.03
CA HIS A 627 19.74 -64.49 -1.05
C HIS A 627 19.47 -63.01 -1.34
N ASN A 628 18.28 -62.55 -0.95
CA ASN A 628 17.92 -61.14 -0.86
C ASN A 628 18.03 -60.69 0.60
N PRO A 629 19.02 -59.85 0.95
CA PRO A 629 19.32 -59.47 2.34
C PRO A 629 18.35 -58.44 2.94
N HIS A 630 17.36 -57.97 2.19
CA HIS A 630 16.39 -56.96 2.66
C HIS A 630 15.02 -57.56 2.93
N ALA A 631 14.41 -58.17 1.92
CA ALA A 631 13.11 -58.81 2.01
C ALA A 631 12.91 -59.83 0.88
N SER A 632 12.11 -60.86 1.12
CA SER A 632 11.74 -61.85 0.10
C SER A 632 10.36 -62.44 0.40
N LYS A 633 9.70 -62.92 -0.67
CA LYS A 633 8.52 -63.78 -0.55
C LYS A 633 8.85 -65.16 0.02
N ASP A 634 10.07 -65.65 -0.21
CA ASP A 634 10.52 -66.92 0.32
C ASP A 634 10.95 -66.78 1.80
N PRO A 635 10.46 -67.64 2.71
CA PRO A 635 10.81 -67.57 4.14
C PRO A 635 12.31 -67.67 4.47
N LYS A 636 13.12 -68.22 3.55
CA LYS A 636 14.58 -68.37 3.61
C LYS A 636 15.32 -67.28 2.81
N PHE A 637 14.62 -66.24 2.36
CA PHE A 637 15.21 -65.08 1.70
C PHE A 637 15.85 -65.36 0.35
N PHE A 638 15.39 -66.34 -0.43
CA PHE A 638 15.87 -66.49 -1.80
C PHE A 638 15.43 -65.33 -2.71
N LYS A 639 16.17 -65.08 -3.79
CA LYS A 639 15.79 -64.10 -4.81
C LYS A 639 14.47 -64.49 -5.50
N ASP A 640 13.78 -63.49 -6.05
CA ASP A 640 12.47 -63.66 -6.70
C ASP A 640 12.53 -64.55 -7.95
N VAL A 641 13.67 -64.55 -8.64
CA VAL A 641 13.92 -65.37 -9.82
C VAL A 641 14.92 -66.45 -9.46
N THR A 642 14.44 -67.69 -9.43
CA THR A 642 15.25 -68.89 -9.20
C THR A 642 15.13 -69.81 -10.41
N HIS A 643 16.19 -70.56 -10.72
CA HIS A 643 16.12 -71.58 -11.76
C HIS A 643 15.43 -72.85 -11.23
N PRO A 644 14.75 -73.66 -12.07
CA PRO A 644 13.91 -74.76 -11.60
C PRO A 644 14.61 -75.79 -10.70
N PRO A 645 15.86 -76.24 -10.98
CA PRO A 645 16.58 -77.12 -10.05
C PRO A 645 16.79 -76.52 -8.64
N PHE A 646 17.05 -75.21 -8.55
CA PHE A 646 17.21 -74.51 -7.28
C PHE A 646 15.88 -74.38 -6.54
N ALA A 647 14.79 -74.06 -7.26
CA ALA A 647 13.45 -74.01 -6.69
C ALA A 647 12.98 -75.39 -6.19
N ALA A 648 13.33 -76.46 -6.90
CA ALA A 648 13.08 -77.85 -6.54
C ALA A 648 14.00 -78.38 -5.42
N ARG A 649 15.03 -77.60 -5.04
CA ARG A 649 16.08 -77.97 -4.06
C ARG A 649 16.88 -79.22 -4.45
N THR A 650 17.00 -79.50 -5.75
CA THR A 650 17.79 -80.61 -6.30
C THR A 650 19.17 -80.12 -6.69
N CYS A 651 19.90 -79.59 -5.72
CA CYS A 651 21.21 -78.97 -5.97
C CYS A 651 22.32 -80.01 -6.22
N ASP A 652 22.14 -81.25 -5.75
CA ASP A 652 23.10 -82.34 -5.88
C ASP A 652 23.29 -82.79 -7.34
N ASP A 653 22.32 -82.51 -8.22
CA ASP A 653 22.38 -82.81 -9.66
C ASP A 653 23.43 -81.98 -10.40
N CYS A 654 23.87 -80.85 -9.82
CA CYS A 654 24.82 -79.92 -10.44
C CYS A 654 26.02 -79.60 -9.53
N HIS A 655 25.90 -79.78 -8.21
CA HIS A 655 26.97 -79.57 -7.24
C HIS A 655 27.49 -80.91 -6.72
N ILE A 656 28.39 -81.52 -7.48
CA ILE A 656 29.03 -82.78 -7.12
C ILE A 656 29.99 -82.53 -5.95
N LYS A 657 29.75 -83.18 -4.81
CA LYS A 657 30.73 -83.27 -3.72
C LYS A 657 31.94 -84.06 -4.24
N GLN A 658 33.11 -83.44 -4.29
CA GLN A 658 34.36 -84.20 -4.33
C GLN A 658 34.69 -84.69 -2.92
#